data_AF-A0A8H3H9G1-F1
#
_entry.id   AF-A0A8H3H9G1-F1
#
_cell.length_a   1.000
_cell.length_b   1.000
_cell.length_c   1.000
_cell.angle_alpha   90.00
_cell.angle_beta   90.00
_cell.angle_gamma   90.00
#
_symmetry.space_group_name_H-M   'P 1'
#
loop_
_entity.id
_entity.type
_entity.pdbx_description
1 polymer ?
#
loop_
_entity_poly.entity_id
_entity_poly.type
_entity_poly.pdbx_seq_one_letter_code
_entity_poly.pdbx_strand_id
1 'polypeptide(L)'
;MQLSSPSRPGSISSRAYTPSPISPGPGILASNGNVKITYTLAQSIQSSPHFAVLLESLRSRVQPLRNLHWKPSAGNLPSSSIRTIQSVDAELIPLDLGLSGARLSAVDGFGGDGTARSQIPGTVLAKPFINLWLGMCEDADTYKNVVRRQLKDWVASVTTQSKRDQEWLIVLVHMSSPGQDAAGSGGKRLFQMKGNVIDRIRADFTLAKRDRCVQLNYVTGGQDDPAAWTELIAKIKDAIITTLDSRISERIDEVRRTEAQRAIPGWNFCTFFVLKESIAESFEGMTLLDAALLQYSELEASFYQVLKEKNLSWFGKLGGTAPGDDAAPLLSVVKKPYRDLILSNDISVFDFRCYLVARQCLLLAKMGAIADVANKATNSLSEPFIESWIYSCALNVVDECDSWMEAGGGQGSLSDGKGSSYSAAKCELLELARAQLDKIGIRAGHLPRATPFSTSLPDQETKGRPGSTTYEPHAAVPDPNDEEHRRISRLGITNAHLLEAIDSVIAFDNLYKRLITRTIETCQSSGRLRTAMQFQGILAALYLHRGDTSSAQPLYAKLPTEYANRHWKLLEGYMPFLHFETSKTLEDTPSEESITRALALLDVDLVSSLQTQHNSYSTRIQETLQSVLQASGNLSSPLRVQSFSPVDVKLTNGIARLDNSRDGSFLDIIASNRFPKAIEVTHIKVNFKGRDGAHATFEHSAFELSPGPSPIALFCPDPISGLLTLSEFEYQISGLLFQVTPPEPQAPTLPTKSNLSEARVNIRVPEDKQAAKVGMEIPRHVVLGDQRVLFKVCTGRNILRSGTMSVASTSGQIKYSLASAKMLSDPCGSIKCTNEKVSIDDLPAEHELVLSVPFSGSPRNDELEATLDFVYTTVTQPEVIRTIKQSCKSYVGLPLIVNINDKFRGQRLFTNVIVHSANQELIRVAKVALLSSVDSKLAVKQCTRSPVPVPVWPSRPAPWLFQIQSSDTNERPTGETLKLKITYRSLREDLDSVVSAATSPQDGAFNNQHKQKLLANLAGNTLLNDSRWTNMLESIRQSPKSDPVVWAKQLVDNAPIKLDFDSVLDAIKEMRKIDADSQLDTLDERSKWRTVTMPFDVPLMNIVNRVKITPQLVPNTLIYAGQPLEVIVTIEASFHWSGSEKDSEAKYTMHYDVQSDMDSGWLINGPKRGEYIAQDKSVYTLNLTLLPLRHGVLSLPAISAEPEDDSSGPRPSCETWQSDGAQKITILPRNSRSTYTIAMPIPVM
;
A
#
# COMPACT_ATOMS: atom_id res chain seq x y z
N MET A 1 -26.08 -65.05 -33.87
CA MET A 1 -27.31 -64.42 -33.33
C MET A 1 -27.91 -65.34 -32.28
N GLN A 2 -28.55 -64.75 -31.26
CA GLN A 2 -29.65 -65.28 -30.42
C GLN A 2 -29.38 -66.30 -29.28
N LEU A 3 -29.48 -65.76 -28.06
CA LEU A 3 -30.53 -65.93 -27.02
C LEU A 3 -30.91 -67.32 -26.44
N SER A 4 -30.76 -67.33 -25.10
CA SER A 4 -31.67 -67.83 -24.04
C SER A 4 -31.66 -69.33 -23.67
N SER A 5 -31.46 -69.59 -22.37
CA SER A 5 -32.05 -70.70 -21.60
C SER A 5 -31.65 -70.63 -20.09
N PRO A 6 -32.41 -71.30 -19.18
CA PRO A 6 -32.65 -70.83 -17.81
C PRO A 6 -32.43 -71.84 -16.65
N SER A 7 -32.57 -71.33 -15.41
CA SER A 7 -33.12 -71.94 -14.17
C SER A 7 -32.39 -73.06 -13.39
N ARG A 8 -32.29 -72.90 -12.05
CA ARG A 8 -32.69 -73.89 -11.00
C ARG A 8 -32.59 -73.33 -9.54
N PRO A 9 -33.26 -73.94 -8.54
CA PRO A 9 -33.57 -73.35 -7.21
C PRO A 9 -32.95 -74.07 -5.98
N GLY A 10 -33.01 -73.43 -4.79
CA GLY A 10 -33.42 -74.06 -3.52
C GLY A 10 -32.40 -74.60 -2.48
N SER A 11 -32.20 -73.82 -1.40
CA SER A 11 -32.27 -74.22 0.03
C SER A 11 -31.04 -74.68 0.87
N ILE A 12 -31.00 -74.14 2.11
CA ILE A 12 -30.54 -74.67 3.44
C ILE A 12 -29.16 -74.24 4.05
N SER A 13 -29.29 -73.40 5.09
CA SER A 13 -28.55 -73.15 6.37
C SER A 13 -27.09 -73.61 6.60
N SER A 14 -26.25 -72.77 7.25
CA SER A 14 -26.20 -72.56 8.72
C SER A 14 -24.94 -71.78 9.19
N ARG A 15 -25.17 -70.86 10.14
CA ARG A 15 -24.34 -70.38 11.28
C ARG A 15 -22.86 -70.00 11.07
N ALA A 16 -22.55 -68.72 11.36
CA ALA A 16 -21.45 -68.34 12.27
C ALA A 16 -21.67 -66.95 12.89
N TYR A 17 -21.87 -66.98 14.22
CA TYR A 17 -21.67 -65.96 15.28
C TYR A 17 -21.73 -64.45 14.97
N THR A 18 -22.83 -63.85 15.41
CA THR A 18 -23.01 -62.43 15.77
C THR A 18 -22.34 -62.09 17.12
N PRO A 19 -21.66 -60.93 17.24
CA PRO A 19 -21.62 -60.17 18.48
C PRO A 19 -22.70 -59.06 18.47
N SER A 20 -23.27 -58.84 19.65
CA SER A 20 -24.51 -58.12 19.94
C SER A 20 -24.53 -56.61 19.60
N PRO A 21 -25.72 -56.02 19.36
CA PRO A 21 -25.88 -54.61 19.01
C PRO A 21 -26.15 -53.76 20.27
N ILE A 22 -25.31 -52.77 20.55
CA ILE A 22 -25.74 -51.48 21.10
C ILE A 22 -24.85 -50.41 20.46
N SER A 23 -25.23 -50.00 19.24
CA SER A 23 -24.77 -48.74 18.66
C SER A 23 -25.99 -47.83 18.59
N PRO A 24 -26.02 -46.66 19.27
CA PRO A 24 -26.97 -45.64 18.89
C PRO A 24 -26.57 -45.13 17.50
N GLY A 25 -27.53 -45.01 16.58
CA GLY A 25 -27.31 -44.57 15.20
C GLY A 25 -26.67 -43.17 15.09
N PRO A 26 -26.41 -42.68 13.85
CA PRO A 26 -25.77 -41.40 13.60
C PRO A 26 -26.70 -40.26 14.03
N GLY A 27 -26.70 -39.99 15.33
CA GLY A 27 -27.43 -38.91 15.96
C GLY A 27 -26.63 -37.62 15.78
N ILE A 28 -27.30 -36.63 15.20
CA ILE A 28 -27.08 -35.19 15.38
C ILE A 28 -26.22 -34.92 16.62
N LEU A 29 -25.18 -34.09 16.51
CA LEU A 29 -24.34 -33.56 17.61
C LEU A 29 -25.21 -32.79 18.64
N ALA A 30 -26.16 -33.46 19.29
CA ALA A 30 -27.14 -32.89 20.18
C ALA A 30 -26.42 -32.45 21.45
N SER A 31 -26.53 -31.16 21.77
CA SER A 31 -26.11 -30.61 23.05
C SER A 31 -27.00 -31.16 24.15
N ASN A 32 -26.47 -32.03 25.01
CA ASN A 32 -27.20 -32.68 26.11
C ASN A 32 -27.50 -31.72 27.30
N GLY A 33 -27.87 -30.46 27.07
CA GLY A 33 -28.14 -29.50 28.14
C GLY A 33 -29.15 -28.43 27.76
N ASN A 34 -30.42 -28.62 28.13
CA ASN A 34 -31.50 -27.64 27.91
C ASN A 34 -31.67 -26.73 29.13
N VAL A 35 -32.00 -25.45 28.91
CA VAL A 35 -32.31 -24.50 29.99
C VAL A 35 -33.71 -24.80 30.55
N LYS A 36 -33.82 -25.12 31.84
CA LYS A 36 -35.11 -25.45 32.47
C LYS A 36 -35.84 -24.18 32.96
N ILE A 37 -37.08 -23.96 32.52
CA ILE A 37 -37.98 -22.87 32.96
C ILE A 37 -39.19 -23.52 33.64
N THR A 38 -39.51 -23.08 34.86
CA THR A 38 -40.67 -23.56 35.60
C THR A 38 -41.84 -22.59 35.52
N TYR A 39 -43.09 -23.06 35.56
CA TYR A 39 -44.27 -22.17 35.54
C TYR A 39 -45.37 -22.58 36.54
N THR A 40 -46.07 -21.59 37.09
CA THR A 40 -47.21 -21.71 37.99
C THR A 40 -48.42 -21.01 37.39
N LEU A 41 -49.60 -21.61 37.50
CA LEU A 41 -50.84 -21.06 36.96
C LEU A 41 -51.74 -20.55 38.09
N ALA A 42 -52.25 -19.33 37.93
CA ALA A 42 -53.28 -18.79 38.80
C ALA A 42 -54.61 -19.55 38.60
N GLN A 43 -55.40 -19.66 39.66
CA GLN A 43 -56.70 -20.34 39.60
C GLN A 43 -57.65 -19.71 38.53
N SER A 44 -57.51 -18.40 38.28
CA SER A 44 -58.27 -17.67 37.27
C SER A 44 -57.98 -18.11 35.83
N ILE A 45 -56.75 -18.57 35.54
CA ILE A 45 -56.35 -19.01 34.19
C ILE A 45 -56.52 -20.53 34.03
N GLN A 46 -56.42 -21.29 35.11
CA GLN A 46 -56.63 -22.75 35.12
C GLN A 46 -58.05 -23.14 34.68
N SER A 47 -59.05 -22.30 34.94
CA SER A 47 -60.44 -22.54 34.52
C SER A 47 -60.73 -22.17 33.05
N SER A 48 -59.78 -21.58 32.32
CA SER A 48 -59.97 -21.15 30.93
C SER A 48 -59.63 -22.26 29.91
N PRO A 49 -60.52 -22.58 28.94
CA PRO A 49 -60.26 -23.62 27.93
C PRO A 49 -59.16 -23.23 26.93
N HIS A 50 -58.79 -21.95 26.85
CA HIS A 50 -57.79 -21.43 25.90
C HIS A 50 -56.34 -21.52 26.41
N PHE A 51 -56.14 -21.99 27.65
CA PHE A 51 -54.81 -22.02 28.27
C PHE A 51 -53.84 -23.02 27.60
N ALA A 52 -54.32 -24.20 27.19
CA ALA A 52 -53.46 -25.21 26.57
C ALA A 52 -52.80 -24.69 25.27
N VAL A 53 -53.54 -23.89 24.50
CA VAL A 53 -53.04 -23.24 23.28
C VAL A 53 -52.01 -22.15 23.62
N LEU A 54 -52.26 -21.35 24.66
CA LEU A 54 -51.33 -20.33 25.13
C LEU A 54 -49.98 -20.94 25.57
N LEU A 55 -49.99 -22.08 26.27
CA LEU A 55 -48.77 -22.76 26.71
C LEU A 55 -47.98 -23.35 25.53
N GLU A 56 -48.64 -23.90 24.52
CA GLU A 56 -47.99 -24.43 23.32
C GLU A 56 -47.41 -23.29 22.44
N SER A 57 -48.12 -22.16 22.34
CA SER A 57 -47.59 -20.93 21.74
C SER A 57 -46.34 -20.43 22.48
N LEU A 58 -46.31 -20.48 23.82
CA LEU A 58 -45.12 -20.14 24.59
C LEU A 58 -43.98 -21.14 24.33
N ARG A 59 -44.26 -22.45 24.30
CA ARG A 59 -43.28 -23.51 24.07
C ARG A 59 -42.56 -23.39 22.73
N SER A 60 -43.31 -23.22 21.65
CA SER A 60 -42.75 -23.03 20.30
C SER A 60 -41.85 -21.80 20.17
N ARG A 61 -42.05 -20.77 21.02
CA ARG A 61 -41.25 -19.54 21.02
C ARG A 61 -40.01 -19.60 21.91
N VAL A 62 -39.90 -20.60 22.78
CA VAL A 62 -38.72 -20.81 23.65
C VAL A 62 -37.84 -22.00 23.22
N GLN A 63 -38.25 -22.77 22.20
CA GLN A 63 -37.49 -23.89 21.62
C GLN A 63 -37.27 -23.69 20.10
N PRO A 64 -36.18 -23.02 19.65
CA PRO A 64 -35.07 -22.46 20.41
C PRO A 64 -35.22 -20.95 20.71
N LEU A 65 -34.74 -20.51 21.88
CA LEU A 65 -34.48 -19.09 22.14
C LEU A 65 -33.22 -18.65 21.38
N ARG A 66 -33.34 -17.61 20.56
CA ARG A 66 -32.24 -17.09 19.73
C ARG A 66 -31.70 -15.76 20.23
N ASN A 67 -30.42 -15.49 19.98
CA ASN A 67 -29.76 -14.20 20.22
C ASN A 67 -29.86 -13.72 21.67
N LEU A 68 -29.32 -14.48 22.63
CA LEU A 68 -29.16 -14.00 24.01
C LEU A 68 -27.78 -13.34 24.14
N HIS A 69 -27.73 -12.09 24.59
CA HIS A 69 -26.47 -11.35 24.77
C HIS A 69 -26.04 -11.41 26.23
N TRP A 70 -25.09 -12.30 26.54
CA TRP A 70 -24.54 -12.41 27.89
C TRP A 70 -23.27 -11.56 28.02
N LYS A 71 -23.25 -10.67 29.02
CA LYS A 71 -22.05 -9.93 29.43
C LYS A 71 -21.53 -10.55 30.73
N PRO A 72 -20.39 -11.26 30.71
CA PRO A 72 -19.84 -11.85 31.92
C PRO A 72 -19.47 -10.77 32.93
N SER A 73 -19.77 -11.01 34.21
CA SER A 73 -19.22 -10.20 35.30
C SER A 73 -17.68 -10.21 35.31
N ALA A 74 -17.07 -9.08 35.67
CA ALA A 74 -15.62 -8.89 35.62
C ALA A 74 -14.90 -9.97 36.45
N GLY A 75 -14.06 -10.77 35.78
CA GLY A 75 -13.34 -11.90 36.38
C GLY A 75 -13.82 -13.27 35.93
N ASN A 76 -15.01 -13.45 35.36
CA ASN A 76 -15.49 -14.79 34.98
C ASN A 76 -14.82 -15.35 33.71
N LEU A 77 -14.42 -14.46 32.79
CA LEU A 77 -13.71 -14.82 31.56
C LEU A 77 -12.64 -13.76 31.25
N PRO A 78 -11.56 -14.11 30.54
CA PRO A 78 -10.44 -13.19 30.23
C PRO A 78 -10.85 -11.95 29.40
N SER A 79 -11.97 -12.04 28.68
CA SER A 79 -12.53 -10.96 27.87
C SER A 79 -13.87 -10.50 28.46
N SER A 80 -13.97 -9.27 28.97
CA SER A 80 -15.24 -8.67 29.43
C SER A 80 -16.18 -8.25 28.28
N SER A 81 -16.04 -8.87 27.11
CA SER A 81 -16.85 -8.60 25.92
C SER A 81 -18.21 -9.31 26.00
N ILE A 82 -19.22 -8.69 25.39
CA ILE A 82 -20.56 -9.28 25.26
C ILE A 82 -20.45 -10.51 24.35
N ARG A 83 -20.96 -11.66 24.80
CA ARG A 83 -21.04 -12.90 24.04
C ARG A 83 -22.48 -13.17 23.62
N THR A 84 -22.69 -13.50 22.35
CA THR A 84 -24.02 -13.81 21.81
C THR A 84 -24.21 -15.32 21.74
N ILE A 85 -25.18 -15.82 22.50
CA ILE A 85 -25.69 -17.19 22.40
C ILE A 85 -26.66 -17.22 21.20
N GLN A 86 -26.27 -17.95 20.16
CA GLN A 86 -27.00 -17.98 18.88
C GLN A 86 -28.36 -18.66 19.04
N SER A 87 -28.38 -19.83 19.68
CA SER A 87 -29.60 -20.60 19.95
C SER A 87 -29.42 -21.44 21.20
N VAL A 88 -30.42 -21.45 22.07
CA VAL A 88 -30.49 -22.33 23.25
C VAL A 88 -31.90 -22.86 23.39
N ASP A 89 -32.04 -24.17 23.60
CA ASP A 89 -33.33 -24.78 23.85
C ASP A 89 -33.72 -24.62 25.31
N ALA A 90 -34.92 -24.10 25.55
CA ALA A 90 -35.48 -23.98 26.89
C ALA A 90 -36.65 -24.96 27.09
N GLU A 91 -36.59 -25.75 28.15
CA GLU A 91 -37.63 -26.72 28.53
C GLU A 91 -38.59 -26.09 29.55
N LEU A 92 -39.90 -26.10 29.25
CA LEU A 92 -40.95 -25.59 30.14
C LEU A 92 -41.53 -26.72 31.02
N ILE A 93 -41.41 -26.58 32.33
CA ILE A 93 -41.78 -27.60 33.33
C ILE A 93 -42.82 -26.99 34.33
N PRO A 94 -43.91 -27.68 34.68
CA PRO A 94 -44.84 -27.20 35.72
C PRO A 94 -44.17 -27.11 37.11
N LEU A 95 -44.45 -26.06 37.88
CA LEU A 95 -44.02 -25.91 39.28
C LEU A 95 -45.05 -26.56 40.22
N ASP A 96 -44.84 -27.81 40.63
CA ASP A 96 -45.69 -28.49 41.62
C ASP A 96 -45.42 -27.97 43.05
N LEU A 97 -46.24 -27.02 43.53
CA LEU A 97 -46.14 -26.43 44.87
C LEU A 97 -46.75 -27.30 46.01
N GLY A 98 -47.11 -28.54 45.72
CA GLY A 98 -47.68 -29.45 46.73
C GLY A 98 -47.72 -30.89 46.27
N LEU A 99 -46.57 -31.57 46.36
CA LEU A 99 -46.36 -33.02 46.51
C LEU A 99 -44.84 -33.25 46.41
N SER A 100 -44.23 -33.84 47.45
CA SER A 100 -42.83 -34.24 47.65
C SER A 100 -41.81 -33.99 46.52
N GLY A 101 -40.61 -33.50 46.89
CA GLY A 101 -39.42 -33.34 46.03
C GLY A 101 -38.82 -34.63 45.44
N ALA A 102 -39.65 -35.56 44.95
CA ALA A 102 -39.28 -36.88 44.43
C ALA A 102 -39.42 -37.01 42.90
N ARG A 103 -40.09 -36.09 42.18
CA ARG A 103 -40.27 -36.21 40.72
C ARG A 103 -39.23 -35.49 39.87
N LEU A 104 -38.57 -34.46 40.38
CA LEU A 104 -37.46 -33.79 39.68
C LEU A 104 -36.12 -34.55 39.79
N SER A 105 -36.03 -35.58 40.63
CA SER A 105 -34.86 -36.45 40.76
C SER A 105 -34.95 -37.75 39.95
N ALA A 106 -36.05 -38.00 39.24
CA ALA A 106 -36.31 -39.30 38.60
C ALA A 106 -35.87 -39.40 37.13
N VAL A 107 -35.38 -38.31 36.53
CA VAL A 107 -34.88 -38.31 35.14
C VAL A 107 -33.38 -38.63 35.06
N ASP A 108 -32.65 -38.50 36.17
CA ASP A 108 -31.28 -38.99 36.31
C ASP A 108 -31.30 -40.17 37.29
N GLY A 109 -31.14 -41.38 36.78
CA GLY A 109 -31.28 -42.62 37.56
C GLY A 109 -30.28 -42.73 38.71
N PHE A 110 -30.63 -42.20 39.88
CA PHE A 110 -30.09 -42.54 41.20
C PHE A 110 -31.17 -42.23 42.26
N GLY A 111 -31.95 -43.25 42.65
CA GLY A 111 -32.97 -43.14 43.70
C GLY A 111 -32.41 -43.41 45.09
N GLY A 112 -32.86 -42.64 46.09
CA GLY A 112 -32.68 -42.95 47.52
C GLY A 112 -32.68 -41.72 48.43
N ASP A 113 -33.80 -41.52 49.13
CA ASP A 113 -34.04 -40.76 50.36
C ASP A 113 -33.47 -39.34 50.58
N GLY A 114 -34.35 -38.47 51.08
CA GLY A 114 -33.99 -37.15 51.55
C GLY A 114 -32.84 -37.21 52.55
N THR A 115 -31.85 -36.32 52.36
CA THR A 115 -30.58 -36.15 53.07
C THR A 115 -29.30 -36.69 52.41
N ALA A 116 -29.07 -36.38 51.13
CA ALA A 116 -27.69 -36.30 50.64
C ALA A 116 -27.56 -35.35 49.45
N ARG A 117 -26.71 -34.33 49.60
CA ARG A 117 -26.15 -33.58 48.47
C ARG A 117 -25.38 -34.61 47.62
N SER A 118 -25.72 -34.80 46.35
CA SER A 118 -24.73 -35.37 45.42
C SER A 118 -23.51 -34.44 45.47
N GLN A 119 -22.40 -34.93 46.00
CA GLN A 119 -21.16 -34.18 46.13
C GLN A 119 -20.44 -34.03 44.78
N ILE A 120 -20.97 -34.65 43.72
CA ILE A 120 -20.39 -34.61 42.37
C ILE A 120 -20.90 -33.34 41.66
N PRO A 121 -20.02 -32.41 41.29
CA PRO A 121 -20.41 -31.20 40.57
C PRO A 121 -20.99 -31.54 39.19
N GLY A 122 -22.27 -31.23 38.97
CA GLY A 122 -22.91 -31.25 37.65
C GLY A 122 -22.99 -29.87 36.99
N THR A 123 -23.40 -29.83 35.71
CA THR A 123 -23.67 -28.61 34.94
C THR A 123 -24.62 -27.65 35.68
N VAL A 124 -24.42 -26.34 35.53
CA VAL A 124 -25.31 -25.33 36.13
C VAL A 124 -26.72 -25.34 35.51
N LEU A 125 -26.87 -26.00 34.35
CA LEU A 125 -28.13 -26.19 33.63
C LEU A 125 -29.07 -27.21 34.30
N ALA A 126 -28.54 -28.04 35.21
CA ALA A 126 -29.33 -29.08 35.87
C ALA A 126 -30.50 -28.50 36.70
N LYS A 127 -30.34 -27.28 37.23
CA LYS A 127 -31.33 -26.55 38.05
C LYS A 127 -32.16 -25.56 37.22
N PRO A 128 -33.46 -25.34 37.52
CA PRO A 128 -34.30 -24.41 36.77
C PRO A 128 -33.85 -22.95 36.91
N PHE A 129 -33.90 -22.18 35.83
CA PHE A 129 -33.41 -20.79 35.73
C PHE A 129 -34.45 -19.76 36.15
N ILE A 130 -35.71 -19.96 35.74
CA ILE A 130 -36.79 -19.00 35.93
C ILE A 130 -38.03 -19.71 36.49
N ASN A 131 -38.75 -19.02 37.38
CA ASN A 131 -40.10 -19.37 37.81
C ASN A 131 -41.11 -18.35 37.22
N LEU A 132 -42.02 -18.80 36.36
CA LEU A 132 -43.07 -17.98 35.76
C LEU A 132 -44.37 -18.11 36.57
N TRP A 133 -45.07 -17.01 36.81
CA TRP A 133 -46.46 -17.03 37.26
C TRP A 133 -47.35 -16.49 36.15
N LEU A 134 -48.38 -17.23 35.76
CA LEU A 134 -49.33 -16.85 34.71
C LEU A 134 -50.73 -16.69 35.32
N GLY A 135 -51.34 -15.51 35.19
CA GLY A 135 -52.69 -15.28 35.73
C GLY A 135 -53.46 -14.16 35.02
N MET A 136 -54.75 -14.04 35.31
CA MET A 136 -55.67 -13.06 34.70
C MET A 136 -56.28 -12.17 35.79
N CYS A 137 -56.44 -10.88 35.53
CA CYS A 137 -57.09 -9.94 36.45
C CYS A 137 -57.65 -8.73 35.68
N GLU A 138 -58.97 -8.59 35.66
CA GLU A 138 -59.66 -7.56 34.84
C GLU A 138 -59.90 -6.26 35.60
N ASP A 139 -60.13 -6.32 36.91
CA ASP A 139 -60.48 -5.16 37.72
C ASP A 139 -59.55 -4.97 38.95
N ALA A 140 -59.51 -3.73 39.40
CA ALA A 140 -58.56 -3.27 40.41
C ALA A 140 -58.95 -3.68 41.84
N ASP A 141 -60.19 -4.13 42.07
CA ASP A 141 -60.70 -4.57 43.37
C ASP A 141 -60.43 -6.06 43.57
N THR A 142 -60.59 -6.89 42.52
CA THR A 142 -60.14 -8.29 42.50
C THR A 142 -58.63 -8.39 42.72
N TYR A 143 -57.84 -7.48 42.15
CA TYR A 143 -56.41 -7.40 42.43
C TYR A 143 -56.13 -7.22 43.92
N LYS A 144 -56.76 -6.21 44.54
CA LYS A 144 -56.53 -5.85 45.96
C LYS A 144 -56.92 -6.97 46.91
N ASN A 145 -58.04 -7.65 46.65
CA ASN A 145 -58.65 -8.57 47.59
C ASN A 145 -58.18 -10.02 47.43
N VAL A 146 -57.81 -10.46 46.21
CA VAL A 146 -57.49 -11.86 45.90
C VAL A 146 -56.08 -12.01 45.33
N VAL A 147 -55.82 -11.44 44.16
CA VAL A 147 -54.59 -11.71 43.38
C VAL A 147 -53.34 -11.20 44.08
N ARG A 148 -53.41 -10.04 44.76
CA ARG A 148 -52.27 -9.49 45.52
C ARG A 148 -51.80 -10.42 46.63
N ARG A 149 -52.71 -11.11 47.31
CA ARG A 149 -52.36 -12.08 48.37
C ARG A 149 -51.72 -13.32 47.76
N GLN A 150 -52.33 -13.88 46.71
CA GLN A 150 -51.78 -15.05 45.99
C GLN A 150 -50.37 -14.80 45.45
N LEU A 151 -50.13 -13.63 44.86
CA LEU A 151 -48.80 -13.25 44.35
C LEU A 151 -47.78 -13.08 45.49
N LYS A 152 -48.15 -12.49 46.62
CA LYS A 152 -47.26 -12.38 47.78
C LYS A 152 -46.87 -13.77 48.32
N ASP A 153 -47.84 -14.68 48.44
CA ASP A 153 -47.60 -16.03 48.92
C ASP A 153 -46.73 -16.85 47.94
N TRP A 154 -46.96 -16.72 46.63
CA TRP A 154 -46.15 -17.37 45.60
C TRP A 154 -44.73 -16.81 45.51
N VAL A 155 -44.56 -15.48 45.53
CA VAL A 155 -43.22 -14.87 45.55
C VAL A 155 -42.47 -15.31 46.80
N ALA A 156 -43.14 -15.39 47.96
CA ALA A 156 -42.54 -15.93 49.17
C ALA A 156 -42.15 -17.40 49.00
N SER A 157 -43.00 -18.27 48.44
CA SER A 157 -42.68 -19.69 48.25
C SER A 157 -41.49 -19.88 47.32
N VAL A 158 -41.46 -19.19 46.18
CA VAL A 158 -40.36 -19.26 45.22
C VAL A 158 -39.08 -18.71 45.84
N THR A 159 -39.12 -17.59 46.55
CA THR A 159 -37.92 -16.98 47.17
C THR A 159 -37.39 -17.77 48.38
N THR A 160 -38.23 -18.56 49.05
CA THR A 160 -37.83 -19.37 50.21
C THR A 160 -37.35 -20.77 49.79
N GLN A 161 -37.94 -21.34 48.74
CA GLN A 161 -37.54 -22.64 48.17
C GLN A 161 -36.34 -22.51 47.22
N SER A 162 -36.28 -21.44 46.43
CA SER A 162 -35.11 -21.12 45.63
C SER A 162 -34.06 -20.49 46.55
N LYS A 163 -32.92 -21.16 46.70
CA LYS A 163 -31.71 -20.43 47.09
C LYS A 163 -31.51 -19.28 46.09
N ARG A 164 -30.87 -18.19 46.54
CA ARG A 164 -30.74 -16.83 45.97
C ARG A 164 -30.56 -16.67 44.43
N ASP A 165 -30.49 -17.74 43.66
CA ASP A 165 -29.96 -17.84 42.29
C ASP A 165 -31.02 -18.38 41.30
N GLN A 166 -32.29 -18.06 41.52
CA GLN A 166 -33.39 -18.25 40.55
C GLN A 166 -34.20 -16.96 40.43
N GLU A 167 -34.41 -16.51 39.19
CA GLU A 167 -35.28 -15.37 38.91
C GLU A 167 -36.75 -15.80 38.83
N TRP A 168 -37.65 -14.83 39.00
CA TRP A 168 -39.09 -15.05 38.86
C TRP A 168 -39.76 -13.91 38.08
N LEU A 169 -40.79 -14.24 37.32
CA LEU A 169 -41.54 -13.29 36.49
C LEU A 169 -43.05 -13.49 36.68
N ILE A 170 -43.77 -12.38 36.82
CA ILE A 170 -45.24 -12.34 36.91
C ILE A 170 -45.78 -11.91 35.54
N VAL A 171 -46.61 -12.75 34.93
CA VAL A 171 -47.23 -12.51 33.62
C VAL A 171 -48.73 -12.39 33.80
N LEU A 172 -49.24 -11.18 33.57
CA LEU A 172 -50.67 -10.90 33.52
C LEU A 172 -51.17 -11.12 32.09
N VAL A 173 -51.99 -12.14 31.90
CA VAL A 173 -52.60 -12.47 30.61
C VAL A 173 -53.94 -11.75 30.49
N HIS A 174 -54.10 -10.97 29.43
CA HIS A 174 -55.37 -10.38 29.03
C HIS A 174 -55.82 -11.07 27.75
N MET A 175 -56.96 -11.77 27.80
CA MET A 175 -57.51 -12.48 26.65
C MET A 175 -58.53 -11.59 25.95
N SER A 176 -58.38 -11.36 24.64
CA SER A 176 -59.38 -10.65 23.83
C SER A 176 -59.92 -11.56 22.72
N SER A 177 -61.24 -11.50 22.50
CA SER A 177 -61.93 -12.24 21.44
C SER A 177 -61.96 -11.42 20.14
N PRO A 178 -61.70 -12.02 18.96
CA PRO A 178 -61.81 -11.32 17.69
C PRO A 178 -63.24 -10.77 17.51
N GLY A 179 -63.37 -9.46 17.30
CA GLY A 179 -64.66 -8.82 16.95
C GLY A 179 -65.31 -7.92 18.02
N GLN A 180 -64.74 -7.78 19.22
CA GLN A 180 -65.32 -6.89 20.25
C GLN A 180 -64.85 -5.43 20.22
N ASP A 181 -63.88 -5.05 19.39
CA ASP A 181 -63.37 -3.67 19.30
C ASP A 181 -63.80 -2.91 18.02
N ALA A 182 -64.69 -3.48 17.19
CA ALA A 182 -65.08 -2.88 15.91
C ALA A 182 -66.40 -2.07 15.95
N ALA A 183 -67.06 -1.90 17.10
CA ALA A 183 -68.32 -1.15 17.16
C ALA A 183 -68.48 -0.33 18.46
N GLY A 184 -68.09 0.95 18.40
CA GLY A 184 -68.73 2.00 19.21
C GLY A 184 -67.82 2.91 20.05
N SER A 185 -67.69 4.16 19.58
CA SER A 185 -67.30 5.37 20.33
C SER A 185 -65.80 5.64 20.52
N GLY A 186 -65.21 6.24 19.48
CA GLY A 186 -64.36 7.42 19.70
C GLY A 186 -65.17 8.46 20.48
N GLY A 187 -64.65 8.92 21.63
CA GLY A 187 -65.18 10.11 22.33
C GLY A 187 -65.52 9.98 23.81
N LYS A 188 -65.59 8.78 24.44
CA LYS A 188 -65.97 8.66 25.87
C LYS A 188 -65.21 7.62 26.71
N ARG A 189 -63.88 7.57 26.61
CA ARG A 189 -63.01 6.94 27.64
C ARG A 189 -61.84 7.84 28.11
N LEU A 190 -61.98 9.16 27.98
CA LEU A 190 -61.02 10.13 28.55
C LEU A 190 -61.25 10.47 30.03
N PHE A 191 -62.28 9.89 30.70
CA PHE A 191 -62.66 10.22 32.09
C PHE A 191 -62.96 9.00 32.99
N GLN A 192 -62.25 7.88 32.80
CA GLN A 192 -62.08 6.91 33.88
C GLN A 192 -60.58 6.68 34.14
N MET A 193 -60.00 7.54 34.97
CA MET A 193 -58.77 7.21 35.70
C MET A 193 -59.07 6.06 36.67
N LYS A 194 -59.04 4.82 36.19
CA LYS A 194 -58.70 3.66 37.01
C LYS A 194 -57.31 3.22 36.55
N GLY A 195 -56.30 3.44 37.40
CA GLY A 195 -54.93 3.03 37.12
C GLY A 195 -54.88 1.57 36.67
N ASN A 196 -54.18 1.33 35.56
CA ASN A 196 -54.09 0.03 34.90
C ASN A 196 -53.64 -1.02 35.94
N VAL A 197 -54.30 -2.18 36.03
CA VAL A 197 -54.01 -3.20 37.07
C VAL A 197 -52.53 -3.61 37.07
N ILE A 198 -51.91 -3.66 35.88
CA ILE A 198 -50.47 -3.89 35.71
C ILE A 198 -49.59 -2.84 36.41
N ASP A 199 -50.00 -1.56 36.43
CA ASP A 199 -49.23 -0.49 37.08
C ASP A 199 -49.24 -0.65 38.60
N ARG A 200 -50.35 -1.17 39.15
CA ARG A 200 -50.44 -1.53 40.57
C ARG A 200 -49.59 -2.75 40.91
N ILE A 201 -49.61 -3.78 40.06
CA ILE A 201 -48.74 -4.97 40.22
C ILE A 201 -47.27 -4.54 40.16
N ARG A 202 -46.89 -3.70 39.20
CA ARG A 202 -45.54 -3.14 39.10
C ARG A 202 -45.16 -2.37 40.36
N ALA A 203 -46.03 -1.52 40.90
CA ALA A 203 -45.77 -0.79 42.14
C ALA A 203 -45.58 -1.71 43.36
N ASP A 204 -46.31 -2.83 43.44
CA ASP A 204 -46.26 -3.74 44.58
C ASP A 204 -45.07 -4.73 44.53
N PHE A 205 -44.60 -5.12 43.34
CA PHE A 205 -43.62 -6.21 43.18
C PHE A 205 -42.28 -5.80 42.55
N THR A 206 -42.08 -4.52 42.19
CA THR A 206 -40.81 -3.98 41.66
C THR A 206 -39.95 -3.39 42.79
N LEU A 207 -39.34 -4.25 43.61
CA LEU A 207 -38.62 -3.83 44.84
C LEU A 207 -37.17 -3.35 44.63
N ALA A 208 -36.55 -3.52 43.45
CA ALA A 208 -35.10 -3.33 43.26
C ALA A 208 -34.65 -2.75 41.90
N LYS A 209 -35.39 -1.77 41.33
CA LYS A 209 -35.13 -1.19 39.98
C LYS A 209 -35.19 -2.18 38.80
N ARG A 210 -35.69 -3.42 38.99
CA ARG A 210 -35.92 -4.40 37.92
C ARG A 210 -37.40 -4.73 37.82
N ASP A 211 -38.00 -4.45 36.67
CA ASP A 211 -39.42 -4.71 36.40
C ASP A 211 -39.67 -6.20 36.14
N ARG A 212 -40.25 -6.91 37.11
CA ARG A 212 -40.55 -8.36 37.06
C ARG A 212 -41.96 -8.68 36.56
N CYS A 213 -42.71 -7.69 36.08
CA CYS A 213 -44.12 -7.85 35.71
C CYS A 213 -44.33 -7.60 34.21
N VAL A 214 -45.00 -8.50 33.50
CA VAL A 214 -45.29 -8.38 32.05
C VAL A 214 -46.80 -8.48 31.83
N GLN A 215 -47.34 -7.68 30.91
CA GLN A 215 -48.70 -7.85 30.43
C GLN A 215 -48.66 -8.52 29.05
N LEU A 216 -49.34 -9.65 28.90
CA LEU A 216 -49.49 -10.38 27.64
C LEU A 216 -50.94 -10.21 27.15
N ASN A 217 -51.13 -9.46 26.06
CA ASN A 217 -52.43 -9.36 25.39
C ASN A 217 -52.54 -10.49 24.35
N TYR A 218 -53.25 -11.56 24.70
CA TYR A 218 -53.40 -12.75 23.87
C TYR A 218 -54.76 -12.78 23.18
N VAL A 219 -54.78 -12.83 21.85
CA VAL A 219 -56.03 -12.88 21.06
C VAL A 219 -56.40 -14.34 20.79
N THR A 220 -57.59 -14.76 21.22
CA THR A 220 -58.05 -16.15 21.05
C THR A 220 -58.57 -16.41 19.64
N GLY A 221 -57.94 -17.31 18.87
CA GLY A 221 -58.48 -17.78 17.57
C GLY A 221 -58.14 -16.94 16.32
N GLY A 222 -57.17 -16.02 16.39
CA GLY A 222 -56.62 -15.26 15.25
C GLY A 222 -55.15 -15.58 14.92
N GLN A 223 -54.58 -14.96 13.88
CA GLN A 223 -53.12 -15.02 13.64
C GLN A 223 -52.39 -14.41 14.85
N ASP A 224 -51.53 -15.21 15.49
CA ASP A 224 -50.80 -14.87 16.72
C ASP A 224 -49.78 -13.74 16.44
N ASP A 225 -50.11 -12.50 16.82
CA ASP A 225 -49.25 -11.32 16.60
C ASP A 225 -47.90 -11.49 17.32
N PRO A 226 -46.77 -11.60 16.60
CA PRO A 226 -45.45 -11.72 17.21
C PRO A 226 -45.10 -10.53 18.11
N ALA A 227 -45.68 -9.34 17.88
CA ALA A 227 -45.40 -8.15 18.67
C ALA A 227 -45.83 -8.31 20.13
N ALA A 228 -46.96 -8.99 20.39
CA ALA A 228 -47.50 -9.20 21.74
C ALA A 228 -46.58 -10.01 22.66
N TRP A 229 -45.73 -10.87 22.09
CA TRP A 229 -44.81 -11.74 22.84
C TRP A 229 -43.44 -11.11 23.10
N THR A 230 -43.13 -9.99 22.45
CA THR A 230 -41.79 -9.39 22.45
C THR A 230 -41.31 -9.02 23.85
N GLU A 231 -42.18 -8.40 24.67
CA GLU A 231 -41.84 -8.01 26.05
C GLU A 231 -41.59 -9.25 26.93
N LEU A 232 -42.45 -10.27 26.83
CA LEU A 232 -42.32 -11.51 27.61
C LEU A 232 -41.02 -12.26 27.28
N ILE A 233 -40.74 -12.44 25.98
CA ILE A 233 -39.53 -13.13 25.52
C ILE A 233 -38.28 -12.33 25.91
N ALA A 234 -38.32 -11.00 25.83
CA ALA A 234 -37.20 -10.15 26.29
C ALA A 234 -36.90 -10.34 27.78
N LYS A 235 -37.93 -10.38 28.65
CA LYS A 235 -37.73 -10.61 30.09
C LYS A 235 -37.28 -12.03 30.41
N ILE A 236 -37.76 -13.03 29.68
CA ILE A 236 -37.28 -14.42 29.81
C ILE A 236 -35.79 -14.48 29.46
N LYS A 237 -35.36 -13.87 28.36
CA LYS A 237 -33.93 -13.83 27.98
C LYS A 237 -33.08 -13.14 29.05
N ASP A 238 -33.51 -11.98 29.56
CA ASP A 238 -32.79 -11.23 30.59
C ASP A 238 -32.66 -12.02 31.90
N ALA A 239 -33.72 -12.72 32.31
CA ALA A 239 -33.72 -13.57 33.49
C ALA A 239 -32.82 -14.82 33.34
N ILE A 240 -32.77 -15.43 32.14
CA ILE A 240 -31.83 -16.53 31.85
C ILE A 240 -30.39 -16.02 31.97
N ILE A 241 -30.07 -14.88 31.33
CA ILE A 241 -28.73 -14.28 31.33
C ILE A 241 -28.28 -13.94 32.76
N THR A 242 -29.16 -13.33 33.55
CA THR A 242 -28.87 -12.95 34.94
C THR A 242 -28.58 -14.19 35.80
N THR A 243 -29.41 -15.22 35.67
CA THR A 243 -29.25 -16.46 36.44
C THR A 243 -28.00 -17.23 36.02
N LEU A 244 -27.69 -17.24 34.72
CA LEU A 244 -26.47 -17.82 34.17
C LEU A 244 -25.24 -17.15 34.78
N ASP A 245 -25.18 -15.81 34.76
CA ASP A 245 -24.03 -15.06 35.24
C ASP A 245 -23.77 -15.30 36.73
N SER A 246 -24.82 -15.30 37.55
CA SER A 246 -24.73 -15.59 38.98
C SER A 246 -24.17 -17.00 39.24
N ARG A 247 -24.74 -18.04 38.60
CA ARG A 247 -24.30 -19.43 38.82
C ARG A 247 -22.90 -19.72 38.32
N ILE A 248 -22.53 -19.14 37.18
CA ILE A 248 -21.18 -19.28 36.64
C ILE A 248 -20.18 -18.57 37.57
N SER A 249 -20.50 -17.37 38.07
CA SER A 249 -19.65 -16.65 39.03
C SER A 249 -19.37 -17.50 40.27
N GLU A 250 -20.42 -18.10 40.85
CA GLU A 250 -20.28 -18.96 42.03
C GLU A 250 -19.41 -20.19 41.76
N ARG A 251 -19.59 -20.84 40.60
CA ARG A 251 -18.81 -22.03 40.23
C ARG A 251 -17.35 -21.69 39.95
N ILE A 252 -17.07 -20.54 39.33
CA ILE A 252 -15.71 -20.04 39.11
C ILE A 252 -15.03 -19.73 40.44
N ASP A 253 -15.73 -19.11 41.39
CA ASP A 253 -15.18 -18.85 42.71
C ASP A 253 -14.90 -20.15 43.48
N GLU A 254 -15.70 -21.20 43.28
CA GLU A 254 -15.43 -22.55 43.81
C GLU A 254 -14.16 -23.16 43.19
N VAL A 255 -13.99 -23.07 41.87
CA VAL A 255 -12.77 -23.50 41.16
C VAL A 255 -11.55 -22.72 41.67
N ARG A 256 -11.63 -21.40 41.82
CA ARG A 256 -10.54 -20.57 42.36
C ARG A 256 -10.14 -20.96 43.77
N ARG A 257 -11.12 -21.23 44.64
CA ARG A 257 -10.85 -21.68 46.01
C ARG A 257 -10.13 -23.03 46.02
N THR A 258 -10.58 -23.99 45.20
CA THR A 258 -9.91 -25.31 45.10
C THR A 258 -8.53 -25.21 44.46
N GLU A 259 -8.33 -24.33 43.48
CA GLU A 259 -7.03 -24.09 42.84
C GLU A 259 -6.03 -23.44 43.81
N ALA A 260 -6.46 -22.47 44.62
CA ALA A 260 -5.63 -21.85 45.65
C ALA A 260 -5.15 -22.85 46.72
N GLN A 261 -5.86 -23.97 46.88
CA GLN A 261 -5.52 -25.04 47.82
C GLN A 261 -4.55 -26.08 47.24
N ARG A 262 -4.02 -25.88 46.01
CA ARG A 262 -3.11 -26.84 45.34
C ARG A 262 -1.83 -27.16 46.13
N ALA A 263 -1.37 -26.24 46.98
CA ALA A 263 -0.20 -26.44 47.83
C ALA A 263 -0.52 -27.20 49.14
N ILE A 264 -1.80 -27.42 49.46
CA ILE A 264 -2.23 -28.07 50.69
C ILE A 264 -2.22 -29.60 50.49
N PRO A 265 -1.59 -30.38 51.39
CA PRO A 265 -1.64 -31.84 51.36
C PRO A 265 -3.10 -32.34 51.43
N GLY A 266 -3.51 -33.18 50.47
CA GLY A 266 -4.89 -33.69 50.36
C GLY A 266 -5.69 -33.13 49.18
N TRP A 267 -5.14 -32.18 48.42
CA TRP A 267 -5.72 -31.75 47.14
C TRP A 267 -5.63 -32.88 46.09
N ASN A 268 -6.71 -33.10 45.34
CA ASN A 268 -6.83 -34.14 44.32
C ASN A 268 -7.13 -33.52 42.95
N PHE A 269 -6.30 -33.82 41.95
CA PHE A 269 -6.42 -33.28 40.60
C PHE A 269 -7.71 -33.72 39.88
N CYS A 270 -8.12 -35.00 39.98
CA CYS A 270 -9.34 -35.49 39.36
C CYS A 270 -10.60 -34.81 39.92
N THR A 271 -10.61 -34.48 41.22
CA THR A 271 -11.72 -33.74 41.85
C THR A 271 -11.78 -32.29 41.33
N PHE A 272 -10.62 -31.63 41.23
CA PHE A 272 -10.50 -30.31 40.60
C PHE A 272 -10.92 -30.35 39.12
N PHE A 273 -10.50 -31.39 38.39
CA PHE A 273 -10.84 -31.60 36.99
C PHE A 273 -12.35 -31.66 36.80
N VAL A 274 -13.06 -32.52 37.54
CA VAL A 274 -14.52 -32.65 37.43
C VAL A 274 -15.24 -31.34 37.77
N LEU A 275 -14.75 -30.60 38.76
CA LEU A 275 -15.32 -29.30 39.13
C LEU A 275 -15.19 -28.28 37.98
N LYS A 276 -14.02 -28.17 37.36
CA LYS A 276 -13.78 -27.25 36.25
C LYS A 276 -14.41 -27.74 34.93
N GLU A 277 -14.45 -29.06 34.70
CA GLU A 277 -15.19 -29.68 33.59
C GLU A 277 -16.68 -29.35 33.65
N SER A 278 -17.28 -29.27 34.85
CA SER A 278 -18.69 -28.87 35.00
C SER A 278 -19.00 -27.48 34.44
N ILE A 279 -18.02 -26.56 34.44
CA ILE A 279 -18.13 -25.23 33.80
C ILE A 279 -18.07 -25.39 32.28
N ALA A 280 -17.16 -26.22 31.77
CA ALA A 280 -17.04 -26.50 30.34
C ALA A 280 -18.34 -27.14 29.78
N GLU A 281 -18.91 -28.13 30.47
CA GLU A 281 -20.20 -28.74 30.14
C GLU A 281 -21.35 -27.72 30.16
N SER A 282 -21.30 -26.77 31.10
CA SER A 282 -22.29 -25.69 31.19
C SER A 282 -22.21 -24.74 29.99
N PHE A 283 -20.99 -24.37 29.57
CA PHE A 283 -20.78 -23.57 28.36
C PHE A 283 -21.18 -24.33 27.10
N GLU A 284 -20.86 -25.61 27.01
CA GLU A 284 -21.27 -26.47 25.89
C GLU A 284 -22.80 -26.54 25.78
N GLY A 285 -23.51 -26.71 26.89
CA GLY A 285 -24.98 -26.72 26.91
C GLY A 285 -25.62 -25.37 26.55
N MET A 286 -24.97 -24.25 26.89
CA MET A 286 -25.38 -22.91 26.44
C MET A 286 -24.92 -22.58 25.02
N THR A 287 -24.37 -23.54 24.27
CA THR A 287 -23.78 -23.39 22.91
C THR A 287 -22.62 -22.39 22.82
N LEU A 288 -22.00 -22.07 23.95
CA LEU A 288 -20.81 -21.22 24.05
C LEU A 288 -19.54 -22.06 23.88
N LEU A 289 -19.39 -22.65 22.69
CA LEU A 289 -18.36 -23.66 22.40
C LEU A 289 -16.92 -23.13 22.60
N ASP A 290 -16.65 -21.87 22.22
CA ASP A 290 -15.34 -21.23 22.43
C ASP A 290 -14.96 -21.18 23.92
N ALA A 291 -15.94 -20.85 24.78
CA ALA A 291 -15.71 -20.76 26.22
C ALA A 291 -15.51 -22.15 26.82
N ALA A 292 -16.22 -23.17 26.34
CA ALA A 292 -16.02 -24.56 26.74
C ALA A 292 -14.62 -25.06 26.34
N LEU A 293 -14.19 -24.79 25.10
CA LEU A 293 -12.87 -25.21 24.60
C LEU A 293 -11.73 -24.58 25.42
N LEU A 294 -11.88 -23.30 25.80
CA LEU A 294 -10.92 -22.62 26.68
C LEU A 294 -10.76 -23.34 28.02
N GLN A 295 -11.85 -23.78 28.65
CA GLN A 295 -11.78 -24.53 29.91
C GLN A 295 -11.02 -25.85 29.76
N TYR A 296 -11.26 -26.61 28.68
CA TYR A 296 -10.51 -27.83 28.41
C TYR A 296 -9.04 -27.56 28.09
N SER A 297 -8.71 -26.42 27.48
CA SER A 297 -7.33 -26.04 27.18
C SER A 297 -6.56 -25.69 28.46
N GLU A 298 -7.20 -25.00 29.41
CA GLU A 298 -6.63 -24.74 30.73
C GLU A 298 -6.48 -26.04 31.56
N LEU A 299 -7.42 -26.98 31.42
CA LEU A 299 -7.34 -28.30 32.05
C LEU A 299 -6.18 -29.12 31.50
N GLU A 300 -5.96 -29.11 30.18
CA GLU A 300 -4.81 -29.74 29.53
C GLU A 300 -3.49 -29.13 30.02
N ALA A 301 -3.39 -27.81 30.11
CA ALA A 301 -2.21 -27.13 30.66
C ALA A 301 -1.95 -27.52 32.13
N SER A 302 -3.01 -27.57 32.94
CA SER A 302 -2.94 -28.01 34.34
C SER A 302 -2.46 -29.46 34.45
N PHE A 303 -2.96 -30.33 33.57
CA PHE A 303 -2.54 -31.73 33.47
C PHE A 303 -1.06 -31.87 33.09
N TYR A 304 -0.57 -31.13 32.10
CA TYR A 304 0.86 -31.15 31.75
C TYR A 304 1.76 -30.63 32.88
N GLN A 305 1.29 -29.66 33.66
CA GLN A 305 2.00 -29.20 34.84
C GLN A 305 2.12 -30.32 35.90
N VAL A 306 1.03 -31.06 36.15
CA VAL A 306 1.05 -32.22 37.07
C VAL A 306 2.01 -33.31 36.59
N LEU A 307 2.05 -33.57 35.28
CA LEU A 307 3.01 -34.51 34.69
C LEU A 307 4.47 -34.06 34.87
N LYS A 308 4.75 -32.76 34.69
CA LYS A 308 6.09 -32.18 34.87
C LYS A 308 6.53 -32.23 36.34
N GLU A 309 5.60 -32.01 37.26
CA GLU A 309 5.81 -32.12 38.71
C GLU A 309 5.96 -33.58 39.19
N LYS A 310 5.82 -34.57 38.28
CA LYS A 310 5.86 -36.03 38.53
C LYS A 310 4.88 -36.51 39.59
N ASN A 311 3.81 -35.77 39.85
CA ASN A 311 2.81 -36.15 40.84
C ASN A 311 1.75 -37.08 40.22
N LEU A 312 2.16 -38.31 39.90
CA LEU A 312 1.33 -39.32 39.25
C LEU A 312 0.41 -40.09 40.22
N SER A 313 0.40 -39.73 41.51
CA SER A 313 -0.33 -40.46 42.55
C SER A 313 -1.86 -40.48 42.36
N TRP A 314 -2.39 -39.60 41.51
CA TRP A 314 -3.81 -39.49 41.17
C TRP A 314 -4.19 -40.23 39.87
N PHE A 315 -3.21 -40.79 39.17
CA PHE A 315 -3.42 -41.57 37.95
C PHE A 315 -2.98 -43.01 38.22
N GLY A 316 -3.69 -43.98 37.66
CA GLY A 316 -3.38 -45.40 37.89
C GLY A 316 -2.02 -45.81 37.29
N LYS A 317 -2.02 -46.25 36.03
CA LYS A 317 -0.81 -46.69 35.29
C LYS A 317 -0.51 -45.73 34.13
N LEU A 318 0.68 -45.87 33.51
CA LEU A 318 1.00 -45.09 32.30
C LEU A 318 0.00 -45.39 31.15
N GLY A 319 -0.43 -46.65 31.03
CA GLY A 319 -1.45 -47.10 30.06
C GLY A 319 -0.90 -47.37 28.65
N GLY A 320 -1.76 -47.77 27.71
CA GLY A 320 -1.44 -47.88 26.28
C GLY A 320 -0.94 -49.25 25.77
N THR A 321 -0.88 -50.27 26.63
CA THR A 321 -0.37 -51.62 26.28
C THR A 321 -1.42 -52.71 26.34
N ALA A 322 -2.72 -52.37 26.46
CA ALA A 322 -3.77 -53.38 26.44
C ALA A 322 -4.00 -53.87 25.00
N PRO A 323 -4.32 -55.17 24.77
CA PRO A 323 -4.65 -55.66 23.44
C PRO A 323 -5.78 -54.83 22.81
N GLY A 324 -5.56 -54.31 21.59
CA GLY A 324 -6.52 -53.48 20.85
C GLY A 324 -6.41 -51.97 21.10
N ASP A 325 -5.52 -51.49 21.97
CA ASP A 325 -5.26 -50.04 22.11
C ASP A 325 -4.57 -49.44 20.87
N ASP A 326 -3.85 -50.24 20.07
CA ASP A 326 -3.19 -49.82 18.82
C ASP A 326 -4.18 -49.56 17.65
N ALA A 327 -5.40 -50.10 17.71
CA ALA A 327 -6.41 -50.01 16.65
C ALA A 327 -7.67 -49.22 17.04
N ALA A 328 -7.78 -48.77 18.29
CA ALA A 328 -9.00 -48.13 18.79
C ALA A 328 -9.20 -46.68 18.29
N PRO A 329 -10.47 -46.21 18.16
CA PRO A 329 -10.76 -44.85 17.71
C PRO A 329 -10.34 -43.81 18.74
N LEU A 330 -9.49 -42.86 18.33
CA LEU A 330 -8.88 -41.85 19.22
C LEU A 330 -9.90 -40.84 19.77
N LEU A 331 -10.87 -40.40 18.97
CA LEU A 331 -11.79 -39.31 19.36
C LEU A 331 -13.07 -39.81 20.04
N SER A 332 -13.16 -41.11 20.37
CA SER A 332 -14.33 -41.67 21.06
C SER A 332 -14.28 -41.47 22.58
N VAL A 333 -15.23 -40.70 23.09
CA VAL A 333 -15.42 -40.44 24.54
C VAL A 333 -16.23 -41.52 25.27
N VAL A 334 -16.71 -42.54 24.55
CA VAL A 334 -17.52 -43.65 25.10
C VAL A 334 -16.79 -44.99 25.04
N LYS A 335 -15.59 -45.04 24.41
CA LYS A 335 -14.77 -46.26 24.31
C LYS A 335 -14.53 -46.92 25.67
N LYS A 336 -14.30 -46.11 26.70
CA LYS A 336 -14.09 -46.54 28.10
C LYS A 336 -14.99 -45.68 29.00
N PRO A 337 -15.37 -46.15 30.20
CA PRO A 337 -16.12 -45.35 31.16
C PRO A 337 -15.21 -44.28 31.81
N TYR A 338 -14.72 -43.31 31.02
CA TYR A 338 -13.69 -42.35 31.43
C TYR A 338 -14.11 -41.56 32.67
N ARG A 339 -15.38 -41.14 32.77
CA ARG A 339 -15.88 -40.38 33.92
C ARG A 339 -15.78 -41.17 35.23
N ASP A 340 -16.17 -42.45 35.21
CA ASP A 340 -16.09 -43.33 36.38
C ASP A 340 -14.63 -43.59 36.78
N LEU A 341 -13.74 -43.76 35.78
CA LEU A 341 -12.30 -43.91 35.98
C LEU A 341 -11.64 -42.65 36.55
N ILE A 342 -12.11 -41.46 36.17
CA ILE A 342 -11.64 -40.18 36.73
C ILE A 342 -12.11 -40.02 38.17
N LEU A 343 -13.38 -40.32 38.46
CA LEU A 343 -13.95 -40.20 39.80
C LEU A 343 -13.34 -41.20 40.81
N SER A 344 -12.98 -42.40 40.34
CA SER A 344 -12.28 -43.42 41.15
C SER A 344 -10.77 -43.19 41.28
N ASN A 345 -10.19 -42.25 40.52
CA ASN A 345 -8.74 -42.04 40.37
C ASN A 345 -7.96 -43.23 39.76
N ASP A 346 -8.64 -44.11 39.00
CA ASP A 346 -8.04 -45.29 38.38
C ASP A 346 -7.64 -45.08 36.90
N ILE A 347 -7.97 -43.91 36.32
CA ILE A 347 -7.67 -43.61 34.92
C ILE A 347 -6.15 -43.58 34.63
N SER A 348 -5.74 -44.17 33.50
CA SER A 348 -4.35 -44.15 33.05
C SER A 348 -3.95 -42.79 32.46
N VAL A 349 -2.66 -42.45 32.48
CA VAL A 349 -2.15 -41.20 31.90
C VAL A 349 -2.46 -41.12 30.41
N PHE A 350 -2.31 -42.24 29.69
CA PHE A 350 -2.64 -42.36 28.27
C PHE A 350 -4.15 -42.15 28.02
N ASP A 351 -5.02 -42.86 28.76
CA ASP A 351 -6.47 -42.78 28.58
C ASP A 351 -7.02 -41.39 28.94
N PHE A 352 -6.45 -40.72 29.94
CA PHE A 352 -6.81 -39.36 30.31
C PHE A 352 -6.44 -38.36 29.21
N ARG A 353 -5.27 -38.52 28.57
CA ARG A 353 -4.88 -37.72 27.40
C ARG A 353 -5.83 -37.93 26.22
N CYS A 354 -6.14 -39.19 25.89
CA CYS A 354 -7.09 -39.50 24.83
C CYS A 354 -8.46 -38.87 25.11
N TYR A 355 -8.95 -38.94 26.35
CA TYR A 355 -10.22 -38.31 26.74
C TYR A 355 -10.22 -36.79 26.55
N LEU A 356 -9.17 -36.10 27.02
CA LEU A 356 -9.02 -34.65 26.86
C LEU A 356 -8.99 -34.24 25.39
N VAL A 357 -8.17 -34.91 24.58
CA VAL A 357 -8.06 -34.64 23.15
C VAL A 357 -9.40 -34.91 22.45
N ALA A 358 -10.07 -36.02 22.76
CA ALA A 358 -11.39 -36.34 22.23
C ALA A 358 -12.44 -35.25 22.56
N ARG A 359 -12.48 -34.74 23.80
CA ARG A 359 -13.38 -33.64 24.20
C ARG A 359 -13.10 -32.35 23.45
N GLN A 360 -11.83 -31.97 23.32
CA GLN A 360 -11.43 -30.77 22.57
C GLN A 360 -11.78 -30.89 21.08
N CYS A 361 -11.48 -32.03 20.46
CA CYS A 361 -11.78 -32.30 19.06
C CYS A 361 -13.29 -32.32 18.79
N LEU A 362 -14.10 -32.89 19.69
CA LEU A 362 -15.56 -32.87 19.56
C LEU A 362 -16.12 -31.44 19.64
N LEU A 363 -15.58 -30.58 20.51
CA LEU A 363 -15.99 -29.17 20.57
C LEU A 363 -15.61 -28.41 19.29
N LEU A 364 -14.38 -28.61 18.79
CA LEU A 364 -13.93 -28.04 17.52
C LEU A 364 -14.79 -28.52 16.33
N ALA A 365 -15.17 -29.80 16.31
CA ALA A 365 -16.08 -30.35 15.32
C ALA A 365 -17.47 -29.69 15.38
N LYS A 366 -18.04 -29.51 16.59
CA LYS A 366 -19.30 -28.77 16.79
C LYS A 366 -19.23 -27.31 16.34
N MET A 367 -18.04 -26.70 16.36
CA MET A 367 -17.79 -25.34 15.84
C MET A 367 -17.59 -25.31 14.31
N GLY A 368 -17.56 -26.46 13.64
CA GLY A 368 -17.24 -26.57 12.21
C GLY A 368 -15.75 -26.35 11.89
N ALA A 369 -14.88 -26.45 12.89
CA ALA A 369 -13.42 -26.25 12.77
C ALA A 369 -12.68 -27.58 12.60
N ILE A 370 -13.05 -28.36 11.57
CA ILE A 370 -12.56 -29.73 11.36
C ILE A 370 -11.05 -29.75 11.01
N ALA A 371 -10.53 -28.69 10.36
CA ALA A 371 -9.10 -28.56 10.13
C ALA A 371 -8.28 -28.47 11.43
N ASP A 372 -8.81 -27.79 12.45
CA ASP A 372 -8.14 -27.66 13.75
C ASP A 372 -8.14 -28.99 14.52
N VAL A 373 -9.17 -29.82 14.32
CA VAL A 373 -9.20 -31.20 14.84
C VAL A 373 -8.02 -32.01 14.30
N ALA A 374 -7.87 -32.03 12.97
CA ALA A 374 -6.79 -32.77 12.31
C ALA A 374 -5.41 -32.29 12.80
N ASN A 375 -5.18 -30.98 12.88
CA ASN A 375 -3.93 -30.41 13.38
C ASN A 375 -3.65 -30.76 14.85
N LYS A 376 -4.67 -30.73 15.71
CA LYS A 376 -4.54 -31.08 17.13
C LYS A 376 -4.21 -32.57 17.31
N ALA A 377 -4.79 -33.43 16.48
CA ALA A 377 -4.47 -34.86 16.47
C ALA A 377 -3.02 -35.13 16.05
N THR A 378 -2.53 -34.47 14.99
CA THR A 378 -1.13 -34.59 14.52
C THR A 378 -0.11 -34.36 15.64
N ASN A 379 -0.30 -33.31 16.45
CA ASN A 379 0.63 -32.93 17.52
C ASN A 379 0.63 -33.88 18.72
N SER A 380 -0.41 -34.71 18.89
CA SER A 380 -0.60 -35.53 20.09
C SER A 380 -0.02 -36.94 19.97
N LEU A 381 0.46 -37.34 18.78
CA LEU A 381 0.73 -38.74 18.42
C LEU A 381 2.19 -39.23 18.62
N SER A 382 3.12 -38.51 19.26
CA SER A 382 4.55 -38.89 19.31
C SER A 382 5.07 -39.48 20.66
N GLU A 383 5.33 -40.82 20.77
CA GLU A 383 6.26 -41.52 21.74
C GLU A 383 6.26 -43.11 21.67
N PRO A 384 7.40 -43.85 21.83
CA PRO A 384 7.77 -45.18 21.23
C PRO A 384 7.02 -46.47 21.66
N PHE A 385 5.83 -46.71 21.09
CA PHE A 385 5.17 -48.00 20.76
C PHE A 385 4.38 -47.76 19.44
N ILE A 386 5.03 -46.98 18.56
CA ILE A 386 4.44 -45.86 17.83
C ILE A 386 3.81 -46.29 16.51
N GLU A 387 4.48 -47.15 15.76
CA GLU A 387 4.33 -47.12 14.32
C GLU A 387 2.97 -47.67 13.86
N SER A 388 2.49 -48.76 14.47
CA SER A 388 1.14 -49.30 14.21
C SER A 388 0.03 -48.42 14.78
N TRP A 389 0.25 -47.83 15.96
CA TRP A 389 -0.71 -46.97 16.63
C TRP A 389 -0.86 -45.60 15.93
N ILE A 390 0.23 -44.94 15.55
CA ILE A 390 0.21 -43.71 14.73
C ILE A 390 -0.47 -43.98 13.40
N TYR A 391 -0.11 -45.08 12.72
CA TYR A 391 -0.72 -45.43 11.44
C TYR A 391 -2.24 -45.55 11.59
N SER A 392 -2.70 -46.32 12.58
CA SER A 392 -4.13 -46.55 12.80
C SER A 392 -4.86 -45.29 13.28
N CYS A 393 -4.26 -44.50 14.18
CA CYS A 393 -4.84 -43.26 14.68
C CYS A 393 -4.95 -42.19 13.59
N ALA A 394 -3.91 -42.01 12.77
CA ALA A 394 -3.93 -41.05 11.69
C ALA A 394 -5.05 -41.35 10.69
N LEU A 395 -5.26 -42.63 10.35
CA LEU A 395 -6.36 -43.05 9.47
C LEU A 395 -7.73 -42.89 10.14
N ASN A 396 -7.89 -43.32 11.39
CA ASN A 396 -9.15 -43.19 12.14
C ASN A 396 -9.59 -41.72 12.26
N VAL A 397 -8.65 -40.81 12.56
CA VAL A 397 -8.94 -39.37 12.64
C VAL A 397 -9.36 -38.82 11.27
N VAL A 398 -8.70 -39.23 10.19
CA VAL A 398 -9.08 -38.82 8.84
C VAL A 398 -10.49 -39.31 8.50
N ASP A 399 -10.81 -40.56 8.81
CA ASP A 399 -12.10 -41.16 8.47
C ASP A 399 -13.25 -40.54 9.32
N GLU A 400 -13.02 -40.24 10.61
CA GLU A 400 -13.99 -39.53 11.44
C GLU A 400 -14.18 -38.07 10.98
N CYS A 401 -13.10 -37.36 10.64
CA CYS A 401 -13.18 -36.00 10.08
C CYS A 401 -13.93 -35.99 8.73
N ASP A 402 -13.66 -36.96 7.85
CA ASP A 402 -14.39 -37.12 6.58
C ASP A 402 -15.89 -37.33 6.84
N SER A 403 -16.25 -38.17 7.82
CA SER A 403 -17.66 -38.39 8.21
C SER A 403 -18.36 -37.13 8.76
N TRP A 404 -17.65 -36.30 9.53
CA TRP A 404 -18.20 -35.04 10.06
C TRP A 404 -18.36 -33.98 8.97
N MET A 405 -17.45 -33.96 7.99
CA MET A 405 -17.59 -33.13 6.79
C MET A 405 -18.82 -33.53 5.96
N GLU A 406 -19.09 -34.83 5.84
CA GLU A 406 -20.28 -35.34 5.14
C GLU A 406 -21.59 -35.03 5.88
N ALA A 407 -21.61 -35.20 7.21
CA ALA A 407 -22.79 -34.97 8.05
C ALA A 407 -23.15 -33.48 8.24
N GLY A 408 -22.17 -32.58 8.15
CA GLY A 408 -22.34 -31.12 8.32
C GLY A 408 -23.04 -30.39 7.16
N GLY A 409 -23.57 -31.11 6.17
CA GLY A 409 -24.15 -30.55 4.95
C GLY A 409 -23.14 -30.55 3.81
N GLY A 410 -22.80 -31.73 3.31
CA GLY A 410 -21.99 -31.91 2.11
C GLY A 410 -22.63 -31.27 0.86
N GLN A 411 -21.82 -30.49 0.13
CA GLN A 411 -21.93 -29.95 -1.25
C GLN A 411 -21.63 -28.44 -1.39
N GLY A 412 -21.26 -27.74 -0.31
CA GLY A 412 -20.63 -26.42 -0.41
C GLY A 412 -19.15 -26.55 -0.79
N SER A 413 -18.87 -26.51 -2.09
CA SER A 413 -17.57 -26.33 -2.76
C SER A 413 -16.28 -26.58 -1.95
N LEU A 414 -15.48 -27.57 -2.39
CA LEU A 414 -14.05 -27.73 -2.03
C LEU A 414 -13.18 -26.47 -2.25
N SER A 415 -13.75 -25.36 -2.75
CA SER A 415 -13.11 -24.06 -2.94
C SER A 415 -13.16 -23.11 -1.73
N ASP A 416 -13.86 -23.45 -0.64
CA ASP A 416 -13.84 -22.61 0.57
C ASP A 416 -12.53 -22.79 1.34
N GLY A 417 -11.95 -21.70 1.85
CA GLY A 417 -10.65 -21.71 2.56
C GLY A 417 -10.58 -22.68 3.76
N LYS A 418 -11.73 -23.03 4.36
CA LYS A 418 -11.83 -24.05 5.41
C LYS A 418 -11.61 -25.48 4.88
N GLY A 419 -12.10 -25.80 3.68
CA GLY A 419 -11.88 -27.08 3.02
C GLY A 419 -10.43 -27.31 2.61
N SER A 420 -9.76 -26.26 2.10
CA SER A 420 -8.34 -26.33 1.76
C SER A 420 -7.44 -26.55 3.00
N SER A 421 -7.74 -25.88 4.12
CA SER A 421 -7.03 -26.08 5.39
C SER A 421 -7.20 -27.50 5.94
N TYR A 422 -8.41 -28.06 5.84
CA TYR A 422 -8.65 -29.46 6.19
C TYR A 422 -7.87 -30.42 5.27
N SER A 423 -7.93 -30.23 3.95
CA SER A 423 -7.16 -31.05 3.00
C SER A 423 -5.65 -30.99 3.28
N ALA A 424 -5.12 -29.84 3.73
CA ALA A 424 -3.73 -29.70 4.12
C ALA A 424 -3.38 -30.53 5.37
N ALA A 425 -4.20 -30.46 6.42
CA ALA A 425 -4.01 -31.26 7.64
C ALA A 425 -4.22 -32.76 7.38
N LYS A 426 -5.17 -33.13 6.51
CA LYS A 426 -5.38 -34.49 6.02
C LYS A 426 -4.16 -35.03 5.28
N CYS A 427 -3.54 -34.22 4.42
CA CYS A 427 -2.28 -34.56 3.75
C CYS A 427 -1.20 -34.89 4.80
N GLU A 428 -1.00 -34.06 5.84
CA GLU A 428 -0.01 -34.35 6.91
C GLU A 428 -0.26 -35.65 7.68
N LEU A 429 -1.52 -35.95 8.03
CA LEU A 429 -1.86 -37.20 8.71
C LEU A 429 -1.57 -38.42 7.82
N LEU A 430 -1.87 -38.34 6.52
CA LEU A 430 -1.56 -39.41 5.58
C LEU A 430 -0.06 -39.56 5.33
N GLU A 431 0.70 -38.47 5.35
CA GLU A 431 2.17 -38.49 5.30
C GLU A 431 2.77 -39.21 6.52
N LEU A 432 2.26 -38.91 7.72
CA LEU A 432 2.67 -39.58 8.96
C LEU A 432 2.39 -41.08 8.92
N ALA A 433 1.22 -41.49 8.40
CA ALA A 433 0.88 -42.89 8.20
C ALA A 433 1.84 -43.56 7.21
N ARG A 434 2.17 -42.90 6.09
CA ARG A 434 3.12 -43.42 5.09
C ARG A 434 4.53 -43.56 5.66
N ALA A 435 4.99 -42.59 6.44
CA ALA A 435 6.30 -42.65 7.09
C ALA A 435 6.40 -43.84 8.06
N GLN A 436 5.33 -44.21 8.76
CA GLN A 436 5.32 -45.42 9.58
C GLN A 436 5.35 -46.69 8.72
N LEU A 437 4.63 -46.68 7.60
CA LEU A 437 4.61 -47.79 6.66
C LEU A 437 5.97 -48.03 5.99
N ASP A 438 6.79 -46.99 5.77
CA ASP A 438 8.18 -47.14 5.32
C ASP A 438 9.03 -47.91 6.32
N LYS A 439 8.93 -47.53 7.61
CA LYS A 439 9.67 -48.17 8.69
C LYS A 439 9.27 -49.64 8.79
N ILE A 440 7.98 -49.93 8.71
CA ILE A 440 7.44 -51.30 8.71
C ILE A 440 7.93 -52.06 7.46
N GLY A 441 7.86 -51.47 6.27
CA GLY A 441 8.30 -52.09 5.02
C GLY A 441 9.79 -52.37 4.95
N ILE A 442 10.63 -51.48 5.48
CA ILE A 442 12.08 -51.66 5.60
C ILE A 442 12.41 -52.74 6.63
N ARG A 443 11.71 -52.78 7.78
CA ARG A 443 11.88 -53.83 8.80
C ARG A 443 11.42 -55.22 8.29
N ALA A 444 10.35 -55.26 7.48
CA ALA A 444 9.84 -56.49 6.88
C ALA A 444 10.63 -56.95 5.64
N GLY A 445 11.60 -56.17 5.14
CA GLY A 445 12.40 -56.50 3.96
C GLY A 445 11.72 -56.20 2.61
N HIS A 446 10.58 -55.52 2.59
CA HIS A 446 9.80 -55.23 1.38
C HIS A 446 10.30 -53.99 0.61
N LEU A 447 11.02 -53.06 1.27
CA LEU A 447 11.56 -51.81 0.72
C LEU A 447 13.09 -51.68 0.91
N PRO A 448 13.83 -51.05 -0.03
CA PRO A 448 15.28 -50.87 0.08
C PRO A 448 15.65 -49.74 1.05
N ARG A 449 16.77 -49.90 1.77
CA ARG A 449 17.38 -48.85 2.62
C ARG A 449 18.17 -47.81 1.81
N ALA A 450 17.55 -47.24 0.77
CA ALA A 450 18.15 -46.21 -0.08
C ALA A 450 17.20 -45.00 -0.21
N THR A 451 17.71 -43.85 -0.63
CA THR A 451 16.86 -42.71 -0.99
C THR A 451 15.99 -43.09 -2.20
N PRO A 452 14.67 -42.80 -2.20
CA PRO A 452 13.94 -41.91 -1.28
C PRO A 452 13.25 -42.57 -0.07
N PHE A 453 13.28 -43.91 0.05
CA PHE A 453 12.54 -44.65 1.11
C PHE A 453 13.16 -44.51 2.51
N SER A 454 14.48 -44.36 2.59
CA SER A 454 15.22 -44.20 3.86
C SER A 454 15.00 -42.86 4.57
N THR A 455 14.36 -41.87 3.91
CA THR A 455 14.09 -40.53 4.47
C THR A 455 13.23 -40.56 5.74
N SER A 456 12.45 -41.63 5.93
CA SER A 456 11.56 -41.80 7.08
C SER A 456 12.23 -42.45 8.31
N LEU A 457 13.52 -42.82 8.21
CA LEU A 457 14.32 -43.38 9.31
C LEU A 457 14.98 -42.26 10.15
N PRO A 458 15.08 -42.41 11.48
CA PRO A 458 15.73 -41.42 12.34
C PRO A 458 17.26 -41.37 12.13
N ASP A 459 17.83 -40.15 12.12
CA ASP A 459 19.26 -39.86 11.89
C ASP A 459 20.25 -40.61 12.81
N GLN A 460 19.80 -41.14 13.96
CA GLN A 460 20.66 -41.88 14.89
C GLN A 460 20.98 -43.32 14.45
N GLU A 461 20.24 -43.90 13.49
CA GLU A 461 20.52 -45.25 12.99
C GLU A 461 21.59 -45.29 11.88
N THR A 462 22.05 -44.13 11.38
CA THR A 462 23.09 -44.04 10.33
C THR A 462 24.52 -43.95 10.86
N LYS A 463 24.72 -43.77 12.17
CA LYS A 463 26.04 -43.75 12.82
C LYS A 463 26.06 -44.70 14.01
N GLY A 464 26.65 -45.88 13.82
CA GLY A 464 26.85 -46.86 14.88
C GLY A 464 27.52 -46.26 16.12
N ARG A 465 26.89 -46.45 17.28
CA ARG A 465 27.45 -46.12 18.59
C ARG A 465 27.99 -47.43 19.20
N PRO A 466 29.30 -47.56 19.49
CA PRO A 466 29.80 -48.74 20.17
C PRO A 466 29.44 -48.64 21.66
N GLY A 467 28.60 -49.56 22.15
CA GLY A 467 28.33 -49.74 23.57
C GLY A 467 26.86 -49.59 23.97
N SER A 468 26.01 -50.52 23.55
CA SER A 468 24.84 -50.94 24.34
C SER A 468 24.44 -52.35 23.92
N THR A 469 24.55 -53.30 24.85
CA THR A 469 24.22 -54.72 24.67
C THR A 469 22.71 -54.94 24.63
N THR A 470 22.08 -54.58 23.50
CA THR A 470 20.71 -54.99 23.19
C THR A 470 20.58 -55.15 21.69
N TYR A 471 20.61 -56.41 21.24
CA TYR A 471 20.15 -56.95 19.94
C TYR A 471 20.48 -56.11 18.69
N GLU A 472 21.61 -56.42 18.04
CA GLU A 472 21.92 -55.98 16.67
C GLU A 472 21.31 -56.96 15.64
N PRO A 473 20.34 -56.56 14.80
CA PRO A 473 19.97 -57.31 13.61
C PRO A 473 20.97 -56.90 12.50
N HIS A 474 22.11 -57.57 12.47
CA HIS A 474 23.26 -57.26 11.62
C HIS A 474 23.02 -57.38 10.10
N ALA A 475 23.49 -56.36 9.37
CA ALA A 475 24.45 -56.39 8.24
C ALA A 475 24.35 -57.41 7.06
N ALA A 476 23.33 -58.26 6.98
CA ALA A 476 23.06 -59.07 5.79
C ALA A 476 21.66 -58.72 5.25
N VAL A 477 21.52 -58.70 3.92
CA VAL A 477 20.22 -58.59 3.24
C VAL A 477 19.27 -59.62 3.88
N PRO A 478 18.13 -59.22 4.46
CA PRO A 478 17.24 -60.18 5.12
C PRO A 478 16.73 -61.18 4.10
N ASP A 479 16.94 -62.47 4.34
CA ASP A 479 16.25 -63.52 3.60
C ASP A 479 14.77 -63.46 4.01
N PRO A 480 13.82 -63.21 3.10
CA PRO A 480 12.39 -63.13 3.42
C PRO A 480 11.81 -64.42 4.04
N ASN A 481 12.59 -65.53 4.10
CA ASN A 481 12.19 -66.81 4.69
C ASN A 481 12.59 -67.02 6.17
N ASP A 482 13.20 -66.04 6.85
CA ASP A 482 13.61 -66.19 8.25
C ASP A 482 12.44 -65.98 9.24
N GLU A 483 12.01 -67.06 9.92
CA GLU A 483 10.89 -67.06 10.88
C GLU A 483 11.12 -66.12 12.08
N GLU A 484 12.38 -65.92 12.47
CA GLU A 484 12.74 -65.09 13.62
C GLU A 484 12.54 -63.59 13.32
N HIS A 485 12.84 -63.16 12.08
CA HIS A 485 12.64 -61.79 11.61
C HIS A 485 11.15 -61.42 11.51
N ARG A 486 10.29 -62.37 11.10
CA ARG A 486 8.83 -62.19 11.08
C ARG A 486 8.23 -62.11 12.49
N ARG A 487 8.72 -62.90 13.45
CA ARG A 487 8.29 -62.80 14.86
C ARG A 487 8.61 -61.43 15.46
N ILE A 488 9.80 -60.90 15.20
CA ILE A 488 10.23 -59.59 15.70
C ILE A 488 9.41 -58.46 15.07
N SER A 489 9.06 -58.59 13.79
CA SER A 489 8.23 -57.61 13.06
C SER A 489 6.76 -57.60 13.53
N ARG A 490 6.27 -58.68 14.15
CA ARG A 490 4.89 -58.81 14.67
C ARG A 490 4.71 -58.37 16.12
N LEU A 491 5.80 -58.15 16.87
CA LEU A 491 5.75 -57.93 18.32
C LEU A 491 5.00 -56.62 18.66
N GLY A 492 3.83 -56.74 19.30
CA GLY A 492 3.02 -55.61 19.78
C GLY A 492 1.98 -55.05 18.79
N ILE A 493 1.89 -55.58 17.56
CA ILE A 493 0.89 -55.15 16.56
C ILE A 493 -0.35 -56.05 16.64
N THR A 494 -1.54 -55.46 16.78
CA THR A 494 -2.82 -56.19 16.75
C THR A 494 -3.69 -55.86 15.54
N ASN A 495 -3.37 -54.79 14.80
CA ASN A 495 -4.05 -54.43 13.56
C ASN A 495 -3.89 -55.51 12.46
N ALA A 496 -5.01 -56.12 12.05
CA ALA A 496 -5.05 -57.23 11.08
C ALA A 496 -4.49 -56.88 9.70
N HIS A 497 -4.72 -55.65 9.19
CA HIS A 497 -4.24 -55.23 7.88
C HIS A 497 -2.73 -55.02 7.83
N LEU A 498 -2.13 -54.54 8.93
CA LEU A 498 -0.68 -54.39 9.03
C LEU A 498 0.00 -55.76 9.20
N LEU A 499 -0.61 -56.68 9.93
CA LEU A 499 -0.10 -58.06 10.05
C LEU A 499 -0.07 -58.77 8.68
N GLU A 500 -1.13 -58.63 7.88
CA GLU A 500 -1.18 -59.16 6.51
C GLU A 500 -0.11 -58.50 5.59
N ALA A 501 0.10 -57.19 5.71
CA ALA A 501 1.12 -56.47 4.94
C ALA A 501 2.55 -56.84 5.33
N ILE A 502 2.81 -57.19 6.60
CA ILE A 502 4.12 -57.70 7.03
C ILE A 502 4.41 -59.06 6.37
N ASP A 503 3.40 -59.91 6.27
CA ASP A 503 3.54 -61.29 5.78
C ASP A 503 3.63 -61.41 4.24
N SER A 504 3.15 -60.41 3.48
CA SER A 504 3.06 -60.47 2.01
C SER A 504 3.52 -59.19 1.31
N VAL A 505 4.51 -59.32 0.42
CA VAL A 505 5.00 -58.22 -0.46
C VAL A 505 3.86 -57.61 -1.27
N ILE A 506 2.93 -58.44 -1.75
CA ILE A 506 1.80 -57.99 -2.59
C ILE A 506 0.78 -57.23 -1.73
N ALA A 507 0.49 -57.71 -0.53
CA ALA A 507 -0.39 -57.01 0.41
C ALA A 507 0.22 -55.66 0.83
N PHE A 508 1.54 -55.63 1.09
CA PHE A 508 2.29 -54.42 1.37
C PHE A 508 2.23 -53.43 0.19
N ASP A 509 2.59 -53.85 -1.02
CA ASP A 509 2.61 -52.98 -2.20
C ASP A 509 1.20 -52.40 -2.49
N ASN A 510 0.14 -53.19 -2.31
CA ASN A 510 -1.24 -52.71 -2.48
C ASN A 510 -1.63 -51.66 -1.43
N LEU A 511 -1.27 -51.89 -0.16
CA LEU A 511 -1.54 -50.95 0.93
C LEU A 511 -0.71 -49.66 0.75
N TYR A 512 0.56 -49.80 0.39
CA TYR A 512 1.50 -48.71 0.16
C TYR A 512 1.11 -47.84 -1.04
N LYS A 513 0.74 -48.45 -2.18
CA LYS A 513 0.24 -47.74 -3.36
C LYS A 513 -1.07 -47.00 -3.05
N ARG A 514 -2.02 -47.66 -2.39
CA ARG A 514 -3.31 -47.04 -2.02
C ARG A 514 -3.10 -45.80 -1.14
N LEU A 515 -2.21 -45.91 -0.16
CA LEU A 515 -1.89 -44.81 0.75
C LEU A 515 -1.23 -43.66 -0.01
N ILE A 516 -0.19 -43.92 -0.81
CA ILE A 516 0.50 -42.87 -1.60
C ILE A 516 -0.45 -42.18 -2.58
N THR A 517 -1.32 -42.92 -3.27
CA THR A 517 -2.30 -42.33 -4.18
C THR A 517 -3.29 -41.44 -3.44
N ARG A 518 -3.84 -41.90 -2.30
CA ARG A 518 -4.72 -41.09 -1.43
C ARG A 518 -4.00 -39.83 -0.94
N THR A 519 -2.71 -39.93 -0.61
CA THR A 519 -1.88 -38.78 -0.21
C THR A 519 -1.67 -37.81 -1.37
N ILE A 520 -1.31 -38.27 -2.56
CA ILE A 520 -1.11 -37.41 -3.75
C ILE A 520 -2.39 -36.63 -4.08
N GLU A 521 -3.54 -37.30 -4.13
CA GLU A 521 -4.85 -36.67 -4.41
C GLU A 521 -5.18 -35.60 -3.38
N THR A 522 -4.94 -35.89 -2.10
CA THR A 522 -5.18 -34.95 -0.99
C THR A 522 -4.21 -33.76 -1.01
N CYS A 523 -2.93 -34.01 -1.31
CA CYS A 523 -1.93 -32.95 -1.39
C CYS A 523 -2.14 -32.06 -2.63
N GLN A 524 -2.68 -32.60 -3.73
CA GLN A 524 -3.14 -31.82 -4.88
C GLN A 524 -4.36 -30.95 -4.54
N SER A 525 -5.37 -31.51 -3.86
CA SER A 525 -6.58 -30.75 -3.46
C SER A 525 -6.29 -29.68 -2.40
N SER A 526 -5.23 -29.86 -1.60
CA SER A 526 -4.74 -28.85 -0.64
C SER A 526 -3.82 -27.76 -1.23
N GLY A 527 -3.44 -27.86 -2.51
CA GLY A 527 -2.46 -26.96 -3.14
C GLY A 527 -1.00 -27.22 -2.78
N ARG A 528 -0.70 -28.27 -1.98
CA ARG A 528 0.65 -28.73 -1.62
C ARG A 528 1.30 -29.54 -2.75
N LEU A 529 1.44 -28.89 -3.90
CA LEU A 529 1.96 -29.51 -5.12
C LEU A 529 3.41 -29.99 -5.00
N ARG A 530 4.24 -29.36 -4.15
CA ARG A 530 5.63 -29.81 -3.88
C ARG A 530 5.66 -31.22 -3.30
N THR A 531 4.86 -31.43 -2.25
CA THR A 531 4.79 -32.71 -1.57
C THR A 531 4.14 -33.78 -2.45
N ALA A 532 3.13 -33.40 -3.24
CA ALA A 532 2.56 -34.29 -4.25
C ALA A 532 3.61 -34.77 -5.28
N MET A 533 4.48 -33.88 -5.77
CA MET A 533 5.59 -34.26 -6.68
C MET A 533 6.62 -35.17 -6.01
N GLN A 534 6.96 -34.91 -4.74
CA GLN A 534 7.85 -35.79 -3.98
C GLN A 534 7.26 -37.20 -3.89
N PHE A 535 5.96 -37.34 -3.62
CA PHE A 535 5.29 -38.65 -3.58
C PHE A 535 5.15 -39.29 -4.95
N GLN A 536 5.00 -38.51 -6.03
CA GLN A 536 5.11 -39.02 -7.40
C GLN A 536 6.50 -39.58 -7.70
N GLY A 537 7.57 -38.92 -7.22
CA GLY A 537 8.94 -39.42 -7.30
C GLY A 537 9.16 -40.71 -6.51
N ILE A 538 8.60 -40.82 -5.29
CA ILE A 538 8.67 -42.04 -4.47
C ILE A 538 7.91 -43.19 -5.13
N LEU A 539 6.77 -42.92 -5.76
CA LEU A 539 6.00 -43.90 -6.51
C LEU A 539 6.77 -44.37 -7.76
N ALA A 540 7.40 -43.45 -8.50
CA ALA A 540 8.25 -43.78 -9.65
C ALA A 540 9.48 -44.61 -9.24
N ALA A 541 10.09 -44.31 -8.09
CA ALA A 541 11.18 -45.09 -7.52
C ALA A 541 10.73 -46.51 -7.13
N LEU A 542 9.50 -46.68 -6.63
CA LEU A 542 8.94 -48.00 -6.31
C LEU A 542 8.73 -48.84 -7.57
N TYR A 543 8.20 -48.24 -8.64
CA TYR A 543 8.05 -48.91 -9.94
C TYR A 543 9.41 -49.34 -10.51
N LEU A 544 10.41 -48.46 -10.47
CA LEU A 544 11.77 -48.78 -10.90
C LEU A 544 12.39 -49.93 -10.09
N HIS A 545 12.22 -49.92 -8.76
CA HIS A 545 12.71 -50.99 -7.88
C HIS A 545 12.03 -52.34 -8.16
N ARG A 546 10.78 -52.35 -8.63
CA ARG A 546 10.04 -53.57 -9.03
C ARG A 546 10.26 -53.95 -10.49
N GLY A 547 11.05 -53.18 -11.26
CA GLY A 547 11.32 -53.45 -12.69
C GLY A 547 10.21 -53.02 -13.65
N ASP A 548 9.22 -52.25 -13.19
CA ASP A 548 8.13 -51.72 -14.03
C ASP A 548 8.53 -50.37 -14.66
N THR A 549 9.31 -50.43 -15.74
CA THR A 549 9.76 -49.24 -16.49
C THR A 549 8.62 -48.50 -17.19
N SER A 550 7.57 -49.23 -17.57
CA SER A 550 6.40 -48.69 -18.29
C SER A 550 5.60 -47.70 -17.44
N SER A 551 5.43 -48.00 -16.14
CA SER A 551 4.76 -47.10 -15.19
C SER A 551 5.66 -45.95 -14.70
N ALA A 552 6.98 -46.12 -14.71
CA ALA A 552 7.94 -45.13 -14.20
C ALA A 552 8.26 -43.99 -15.20
N GLN A 553 8.37 -44.30 -16.49
CA GLN A 553 8.73 -43.33 -17.54
C GLN A 553 7.80 -42.09 -17.62
N PRO A 554 6.44 -42.23 -17.64
CA PRO A 554 5.57 -41.06 -17.72
C PRO A 554 5.64 -40.17 -16.47
N LEU A 555 5.95 -40.75 -15.30
CA LEU A 555 6.16 -39.98 -14.06
C LEU A 555 7.45 -39.16 -14.15
N TYR A 556 8.58 -39.75 -14.58
CA TYR A 556 9.84 -39.03 -14.73
C TYR A 556 9.85 -38.01 -15.88
N ALA A 557 9.03 -38.19 -16.92
CA ALA A 557 8.89 -37.21 -18.00
C ALA A 557 8.15 -35.93 -17.56
N LYS A 558 7.22 -36.05 -16.61
CA LYS A 558 6.39 -34.93 -16.14
C LYS A 558 7.07 -34.09 -15.04
N LEU A 559 7.97 -34.69 -14.25
CA LEU A 559 8.61 -34.03 -13.12
C LEU A 559 9.54 -32.83 -13.49
N PRO A 560 10.35 -32.86 -14.57
CA PRO A 560 11.24 -31.75 -14.92
C PRO A 560 10.51 -30.42 -15.15
N THR A 561 9.41 -30.42 -15.91
CA THR A 561 8.63 -29.21 -16.18
C THR A 561 7.99 -28.65 -14.91
N GLU A 562 7.55 -29.51 -14.01
CA GLU A 562 6.97 -29.12 -12.73
C GLU A 562 8.04 -28.57 -11.74
N TYR A 563 9.26 -29.11 -11.76
CA TYR A 563 10.40 -28.58 -10.99
C TYR A 563 10.94 -27.26 -11.56
N ALA A 564 10.97 -27.11 -12.89
CA ALA A 564 11.35 -25.89 -13.59
C ALA A 564 10.42 -24.72 -13.25
N ASN A 565 9.11 -24.97 -13.27
CA ASN A 565 8.08 -23.99 -12.88
C ASN A 565 8.24 -23.48 -11.43
N ARG A 566 9.01 -24.17 -10.59
CA ARG A 566 9.20 -23.84 -9.17
C ARG A 566 10.64 -23.49 -8.79
N HIS A 567 11.55 -23.39 -9.76
CA HIS A 567 12.96 -23.02 -9.59
C HIS A 567 13.83 -24.03 -8.82
N TRP A 568 13.53 -25.34 -8.91
CA TRP A 568 14.32 -26.40 -8.24
C TRP A 568 15.45 -26.90 -9.14
N LYS A 569 16.41 -26.01 -9.46
CA LYS A 569 17.42 -26.22 -10.52
C LYS A 569 18.20 -27.55 -10.45
N LEU A 570 18.53 -28.03 -9.25
CA LEU A 570 19.29 -29.28 -9.08
C LEU A 570 18.44 -30.52 -9.40
N LEU A 571 17.18 -30.55 -8.96
CA LEU A 571 16.27 -31.66 -9.28
C LEU A 571 15.78 -31.54 -10.73
N GLU A 572 15.55 -30.32 -11.21
CA GLU A 572 15.26 -30.03 -12.61
C GLU A 572 16.37 -30.54 -13.55
N GLY A 573 17.65 -30.41 -13.17
CA GLY A 573 18.77 -30.95 -13.94
C GLY A 573 18.93 -32.47 -13.82
N TYR A 574 18.58 -33.06 -12.67
CA TYR A 574 18.75 -34.51 -12.41
C TYR A 574 17.62 -35.38 -12.99
N MET A 575 16.38 -34.88 -13.07
CA MET A 575 15.24 -35.66 -13.59
C MET A 575 15.34 -35.99 -15.10
N PRO A 576 15.83 -35.09 -15.99
CA PRO A 576 16.13 -35.42 -17.38
C PRO A 576 17.19 -36.51 -17.53
N PHE A 577 18.14 -36.59 -16.59
CA PHE A 577 19.12 -37.67 -16.55
C PHE A 577 18.46 -39.01 -16.17
N LEU A 578 17.62 -39.06 -15.14
CA LEU A 578 16.87 -40.28 -14.78
C LEU A 578 15.93 -40.71 -15.92
N HIS A 579 15.30 -39.75 -16.60
CA HIS A 579 14.53 -40.02 -17.81
C HIS A 579 15.39 -40.66 -18.91
N PHE A 580 16.61 -40.17 -19.11
CA PHE A 580 17.58 -40.74 -20.06
C PHE A 580 18.05 -42.15 -19.67
N GLU A 581 18.31 -42.43 -18.39
CA GLU A 581 18.64 -43.79 -17.93
C GLU A 581 17.49 -44.77 -18.15
N THR A 582 16.24 -44.32 -18.00
CA THR A 582 15.06 -45.14 -18.34
C THR A 582 14.84 -45.30 -19.85
N SER A 583 15.47 -44.47 -20.69
CA SER A 583 15.31 -44.46 -22.16
C SER A 583 16.49 -45.05 -22.93
N LYS A 584 17.46 -45.68 -22.26
CA LYS A 584 18.77 -46.13 -22.80
C LYS A 584 18.73 -47.22 -23.89
N THR A 585 17.64 -47.36 -24.64
CA THR A 585 17.46 -48.40 -25.66
C THR A 585 17.43 -47.92 -27.11
N LEU A 586 17.81 -46.68 -27.45
CA LEU A 586 17.97 -46.30 -28.86
C LEU A 586 19.22 -45.44 -29.13
N GLU A 587 20.06 -45.95 -30.02
CA GLU A 587 21.18 -45.31 -30.70
C GLU A 587 20.68 -44.07 -31.45
N ASP A 588 21.27 -42.87 -31.26
CA ASP A 588 21.24 -41.83 -32.30
C ASP A 588 22.19 -40.64 -32.10
N THR A 589 22.55 -40.01 -33.22
CA THR A 589 23.52 -38.91 -33.46
C THR A 589 23.48 -37.69 -32.51
N PRO A 590 24.59 -36.92 -32.37
CA PRO A 590 24.64 -35.74 -31.50
C PRO A 590 23.83 -34.57 -32.10
N SER A 591 22.59 -34.41 -31.64
CA SER A 591 21.71 -33.27 -31.95
C SER A 591 21.96 -32.06 -31.01
N GLU A 592 21.41 -30.88 -31.35
CA GLU A 592 21.39 -29.70 -30.44
C GLU A 592 20.77 -30.05 -29.06
N GLU A 593 19.83 -30.98 -29.03
CA GLU A 593 19.26 -31.53 -27.79
C GLU A 593 20.28 -32.34 -26.99
N SER A 594 21.17 -33.09 -27.66
CA SER A 594 22.26 -33.81 -26.99
C SER A 594 23.26 -32.84 -26.35
N ILE A 595 23.59 -31.73 -27.01
CA ILE A 595 24.49 -30.70 -26.47
C ILE A 595 23.85 -30.02 -25.25
N THR A 596 22.56 -29.68 -25.34
CA THR A 596 21.81 -29.05 -24.24
C THR A 596 21.68 -29.97 -23.02
N ARG A 597 21.41 -31.28 -23.24
CA ARG A 597 21.34 -32.28 -22.18
C ARG A 597 22.71 -32.57 -21.54
N ALA A 598 23.79 -32.58 -22.34
CA ALA A 598 25.16 -32.73 -21.84
C ALA A 598 25.63 -31.52 -21.02
N LEU A 599 25.23 -30.30 -21.42
CA LEU A 599 25.46 -29.07 -20.64
C LEU A 599 24.73 -29.10 -19.29
N ALA A 600 23.52 -29.67 -19.22
CA ALA A 600 22.79 -29.85 -17.97
C ALA A 600 23.46 -30.87 -17.03
N LEU A 601 24.01 -31.96 -17.57
CA LEU A 601 24.80 -32.93 -16.79
C LEU A 601 26.10 -32.29 -16.26
N LEU A 602 26.79 -31.50 -17.09
CA LEU A 602 28.00 -30.77 -16.69
C LEU A 602 27.72 -29.82 -15.53
N ASP A 603 26.59 -29.10 -15.53
CA ASP A 603 26.20 -28.22 -14.43
C ASP A 603 26.00 -29.01 -13.12
N VAL A 604 25.29 -30.14 -13.17
CA VAL A 604 25.05 -31.00 -12.00
C VAL A 604 26.36 -31.59 -11.47
N ASP A 605 27.23 -32.11 -12.35
CA ASP A 605 28.52 -32.69 -11.95
C ASP A 605 29.46 -31.61 -11.40
N LEU A 606 29.45 -30.38 -11.96
CA LEU A 606 30.18 -29.24 -11.42
C LEU A 606 29.69 -28.84 -10.02
N VAL A 607 28.38 -28.76 -9.80
CA VAL A 607 27.84 -28.44 -8.47
C VAL A 607 28.12 -29.56 -7.46
N SER A 608 28.00 -30.82 -7.88
CA SER A 608 28.22 -32.00 -7.02
C SER A 608 29.69 -32.17 -6.64
N SER A 609 30.62 -31.85 -7.56
CA SER A 609 32.07 -31.86 -7.29
C SER A 609 32.51 -30.80 -6.28
N LEU A 610 31.79 -29.68 -6.17
CA LEU A 610 32.03 -28.66 -5.13
C LEU A 610 31.57 -29.12 -3.74
N GLN A 611 30.63 -30.07 -3.66
CA GLN A 611 30.05 -30.55 -2.39
C GLN A 611 30.70 -31.84 -1.87
N THR A 612 31.31 -32.66 -2.73
CA THR A 612 31.91 -33.94 -2.36
C THR A 612 33.36 -34.05 -2.85
N GLN A 613 34.30 -34.32 -1.95
CA GLN A 613 35.73 -34.54 -2.27
C GLN A 613 35.95 -35.93 -2.93
N HIS A 614 35.27 -36.22 -4.04
CA HIS A 614 35.39 -37.50 -4.75
C HIS A 614 36.06 -37.32 -6.13
N ASN A 615 37.22 -37.96 -6.31
CA ASN A 615 38.03 -37.96 -7.54
C ASN A 615 37.34 -38.58 -8.77
N SER A 616 36.18 -39.22 -8.63
CA SER A 616 35.42 -39.85 -9.72
C SER A 616 34.70 -38.84 -10.63
N TYR A 617 34.40 -37.63 -10.14
CA TYR A 617 33.68 -36.62 -10.92
C TYR A 617 34.58 -35.85 -11.90
N SER A 618 35.88 -35.69 -11.60
CA SER A 618 36.80 -34.87 -12.41
C SER A 618 37.05 -35.43 -13.81
N THR A 619 37.12 -36.76 -13.95
CA THR A 619 37.31 -37.44 -15.25
C THR A 619 36.06 -37.32 -16.11
N ARG A 620 34.87 -37.52 -15.52
CA ARG A 620 33.58 -37.42 -16.21
C ARG A 620 33.30 -35.99 -16.69
N ILE A 621 33.60 -34.98 -15.88
CA ILE A 621 33.49 -33.56 -16.25
C ILE A 621 34.38 -33.27 -17.46
N GLN A 622 35.60 -33.80 -17.48
CA GLN A 622 36.55 -33.56 -18.56
C GLN A 622 36.12 -34.20 -19.89
N GLU A 623 35.67 -35.45 -19.86
CA GLU A 623 35.19 -36.16 -21.07
C GLU A 623 33.95 -35.46 -21.65
N THR A 624 33.01 -35.06 -20.78
CA THR A 624 31.78 -34.38 -21.20
C THR A 624 32.08 -32.99 -21.77
N LEU A 625 32.98 -32.22 -21.14
CA LEU A 625 33.39 -30.89 -21.63
C LEU A 625 34.04 -30.97 -23.02
N GLN A 626 34.94 -31.95 -23.23
CA GLN A 626 35.64 -32.11 -24.49
C GLN A 626 34.69 -32.53 -25.63
N SER A 627 33.74 -33.42 -25.34
CA SER A 627 32.68 -33.80 -26.28
C SER A 627 31.80 -32.60 -26.66
N VAL A 628 31.39 -31.78 -25.69
CA VAL A 628 30.56 -30.60 -25.92
C VAL A 628 31.28 -29.54 -26.74
N LEU A 629 32.55 -29.23 -26.41
CA LEU A 629 33.33 -28.24 -27.16
C LEU A 629 33.57 -28.67 -28.61
N GLN A 630 33.90 -29.95 -28.86
CA GLN A 630 34.06 -30.49 -30.21
C GLN A 630 32.76 -30.48 -31.01
N ALA A 631 31.64 -30.88 -30.40
CA ALA A 631 30.34 -30.84 -31.06
C ALA A 631 29.90 -29.41 -31.38
N SER A 632 30.13 -28.46 -30.45
CA SER A 632 29.75 -27.06 -30.62
C SER A 632 30.57 -26.32 -31.69
N GLY A 633 31.84 -26.69 -31.88
CA GLY A 633 32.71 -26.08 -32.89
C GLY A 633 32.31 -26.39 -34.33
N ASN A 634 31.49 -27.43 -34.56
CA ASN A 634 30.99 -27.81 -35.87
C ASN A 634 29.64 -27.13 -36.23
N LEU A 635 29.10 -26.30 -35.34
CA LEU A 635 27.85 -25.58 -35.58
C LEU A 635 28.06 -24.38 -36.52
N SER A 636 27.10 -24.13 -37.41
CA SER A 636 27.11 -23.01 -38.34
C SER A 636 26.81 -21.65 -37.68
N SER A 637 26.22 -21.66 -36.49
CA SER A 637 25.94 -20.46 -35.69
C SER A 637 26.15 -20.76 -34.20
N PRO A 638 26.58 -19.76 -33.39
CA PRO A 638 26.83 -20.00 -31.97
C PRO A 638 25.53 -20.32 -31.23
N LEU A 639 25.51 -21.44 -30.52
CA LEU A 639 24.40 -21.88 -29.69
C LEU A 639 24.31 -20.99 -28.44
N ARG A 640 23.14 -20.39 -28.20
CA ARG A 640 22.90 -19.54 -27.02
C ARG A 640 22.60 -20.41 -25.79
N VAL A 641 23.37 -20.21 -24.72
CA VAL A 641 23.19 -20.90 -23.45
C VAL A 641 22.80 -19.88 -22.39
N GLN A 642 21.59 -20.04 -21.82
CA GLN A 642 21.04 -19.13 -20.80
C GLN A 642 20.95 -19.78 -19.41
N SER A 643 20.93 -21.11 -19.34
CA SER A 643 20.64 -21.86 -18.10
C SER A 643 21.86 -22.06 -17.20
N PHE A 644 23.08 -21.96 -17.76
CA PHE A 644 24.34 -22.37 -17.13
C PHE A 644 25.48 -21.42 -17.53
N SER A 645 26.42 -21.14 -16.61
CA SER A 645 27.63 -20.35 -16.88
C SER A 645 28.85 -21.02 -16.21
N PRO A 646 29.82 -21.55 -16.99
CA PRO A 646 31.05 -22.11 -16.43
C PRO A 646 32.06 -21.09 -15.90
N VAL A 647 31.93 -19.81 -16.29
CA VAL A 647 32.77 -18.72 -15.81
C VAL A 647 31.99 -17.89 -14.80
N ASP A 648 32.53 -17.74 -13.59
CA ASP A 648 32.03 -16.78 -12.60
C ASP A 648 32.70 -15.44 -12.80
N VAL A 649 31.92 -14.38 -12.94
CA VAL A 649 32.45 -13.02 -13.04
C VAL A 649 32.09 -12.25 -11.77
N LYS A 650 33.10 -11.72 -11.08
CA LYS A 650 32.96 -10.86 -9.90
C LYS A 650 33.50 -9.47 -10.19
N LEU A 651 32.91 -8.45 -9.58
CA LEU A 651 33.46 -7.10 -9.61
C LEU A 651 34.56 -6.95 -8.58
N THR A 652 35.69 -6.36 -8.99
CA THR A 652 36.79 -6.03 -8.05
C THR A 652 36.37 -4.88 -7.15
N ASN A 653 35.76 -3.84 -7.74
CA ASN A 653 35.24 -2.66 -7.07
C ASN A 653 33.93 -2.21 -7.73
N GLY A 654 33.06 -1.55 -6.98
CA GLY A 654 31.83 -0.93 -7.52
C GLY A 654 32.05 0.41 -8.25
N ILE A 655 33.29 0.77 -8.53
CA ILE A 655 33.67 2.06 -9.15
C ILE A 655 34.56 1.77 -10.37
N ALA A 656 34.17 2.27 -11.54
CA ALA A 656 34.97 2.18 -12.76
C ALA A 656 36.15 3.17 -12.70
N ARG A 657 37.28 2.82 -13.31
CA ARG A 657 38.47 3.67 -13.40
C ARG A 657 38.42 4.47 -14.71
N LEU A 658 38.62 5.78 -14.65
CA LEU A 658 38.74 6.59 -15.85
C LEU A 658 40.09 6.37 -16.53
N ASP A 659 40.11 6.48 -17.85
CA ASP A 659 41.33 6.59 -18.62
C ASP A 659 41.72 8.08 -18.72
N ASN A 660 42.80 8.47 -18.04
CA ASN A 660 43.24 9.88 -18.05
C ASN A 660 43.90 10.30 -19.37
N SER A 661 44.10 9.38 -20.31
CA SER A 661 44.73 9.66 -21.62
C SER A 661 43.75 9.76 -22.78
N ARG A 662 42.59 9.09 -22.69
CA ARG A 662 41.56 9.03 -23.75
C ARG A 662 40.17 8.93 -23.16
N ASP A 663 39.16 9.24 -23.96
CA ASP A 663 37.77 9.04 -23.56
C ASP A 663 37.47 7.55 -23.39
N GLY A 664 36.90 7.22 -22.23
CA GLY A 664 36.45 5.88 -21.86
C GLY A 664 36.76 5.55 -20.40
N SER A 665 36.29 4.38 -19.97
CA SER A 665 36.52 3.87 -18.62
C SER A 665 36.82 2.38 -18.61
N PHE A 666 37.55 1.94 -17.59
CA PHE A 666 37.86 0.55 -17.33
C PHE A 666 37.02 0.02 -16.17
N LEU A 667 36.53 -1.20 -16.34
CA LEU A 667 35.86 -1.98 -15.31
C LEU A 667 36.71 -3.20 -14.97
N ASP A 668 37.24 -3.23 -13.76
CA ASP A 668 38.06 -4.34 -13.29
C ASP A 668 37.18 -5.47 -12.73
N ILE A 669 37.22 -6.62 -13.38
CA ILE A 669 36.51 -7.84 -12.99
C ILE A 669 37.48 -8.97 -12.64
N ILE A 670 36.98 -9.97 -11.92
CA ILE A 670 37.66 -11.24 -11.68
C ILE A 670 36.81 -12.32 -12.35
N ALA A 671 37.32 -12.92 -13.42
CA ALA A 671 36.70 -14.06 -14.09
C ALA A 671 37.31 -15.35 -13.55
N SER A 672 36.49 -16.26 -13.02
CA SER A 672 36.94 -17.53 -12.44
C SER A 672 36.49 -18.70 -13.31
N ASN A 673 37.45 -19.40 -13.90
CA ASN A 673 37.19 -20.62 -14.67
C ASN A 673 36.94 -21.79 -13.71
N ARG A 674 35.75 -22.39 -13.78
CA ARG A 674 35.38 -23.57 -12.96
C ARG A 674 35.86 -24.90 -13.56
N PHE A 675 36.41 -24.91 -14.77
CA PHE A 675 36.94 -26.11 -15.38
C PHE A 675 38.38 -26.42 -14.94
N PRO A 676 38.78 -27.71 -14.92
CA PRO A 676 40.13 -28.12 -14.53
C PRO A 676 41.23 -27.74 -15.52
N LYS A 677 40.91 -27.24 -16.72
CA LYS A 677 41.87 -26.80 -17.75
C LYS A 677 41.55 -25.39 -18.24
N ALA A 678 42.55 -24.73 -18.81
CA ALA A 678 42.39 -23.42 -19.43
C ALA A 678 41.41 -23.49 -20.61
N ILE A 679 40.62 -22.42 -20.78
CA ILE A 679 39.63 -22.28 -21.85
C ILE A 679 39.91 -21.01 -22.63
N GLU A 680 39.73 -21.07 -23.95
CA GLU A 680 39.88 -19.90 -24.83
C GLU A 680 38.53 -19.17 -24.94
N VAL A 681 38.50 -17.92 -24.49
CA VAL A 681 37.33 -17.04 -24.55
C VAL A 681 37.52 -16.08 -25.70
N THR A 682 36.58 -16.06 -26.66
CA THR A 682 36.72 -15.23 -27.89
C THR A 682 36.41 -13.76 -27.62
N HIS A 683 35.44 -13.48 -26.75
CA HIS A 683 35.15 -12.15 -26.23
C HIS A 683 34.35 -12.25 -24.92
N ILE A 684 34.43 -11.19 -24.12
CA ILE A 684 33.59 -10.98 -22.94
C ILE A 684 33.03 -9.56 -22.97
N LYS A 685 31.73 -9.42 -22.73
CA LYS A 685 31.00 -8.15 -22.72
C LYS A 685 30.10 -8.07 -21.50
N VAL A 686 30.09 -6.91 -20.85
CA VAL A 686 29.23 -6.63 -19.69
C VAL A 686 28.46 -5.36 -19.97
N ASN A 687 27.13 -5.49 -20.05
CA ASN A 687 26.20 -4.43 -20.39
C ASN A 687 25.53 -3.87 -19.14
N PHE A 688 25.60 -2.55 -18.98
CA PHE A 688 24.94 -1.81 -17.91
C PHE A 688 23.92 -0.81 -18.45
N LYS A 689 22.87 -0.55 -17.66
CA LYS A 689 21.80 0.41 -17.96
C LYS A 689 21.68 1.44 -16.83
N GLY A 690 21.66 2.71 -17.18
CA GLY A 690 21.37 3.83 -16.27
C GLY A 690 19.87 4.13 -16.21
N ARG A 691 19.45 4.85 -15.17
CA ARG A 691 18.04 5.28 -15.00
C ARG A 691 17.57 6.22 -16.12
N ASP A 692 18.50 6.99 -16.68
CA ASP A 692 18.22 8.01 -17.69
C ASP A 692 18.28 7.44 -19.13
N GLY A 693 18.24 6.11 -19.29
CA GLY A 693 18.34 5.45 -20.59
C GLY A 693 19.76 5.39 -21.17
N ALA A 694 20.77 5.69 -20.36
CA ALA A 694 22.19 5.50 -20.70
C ALA A 694 22.53 3.99 -20.74
N HIS A 695 23.35 3.58 -21.70
CA HIS A 695 23.81 2.20 -21.88
C HIS A 695 25.32 2.19 -21.94
N ALA A 696 25.98 1.34 -21.14
CA ALA A 696 27.43 1.18 -21.18
C ALA A 696 27.78 -0.29 -21.46
N THR A 697 28.59 -0.52 -22.48
CA THR A 697 29.14 -1.85 -22.78
C THR A 697 30.62 -1.85 -22.47
N PHE A 698 31.03 -2.69 -21.52
CA PHE A 698 32.42 -2.94 -21.18
C PHE A 698 32.87 -4.24 -21.81
N GLU A 699 33.93 -4.22 -22.62
CA GLU A 699 34.36 -5.39 -23.38
C GLU A 699 35.87 -5.68 -23.31
N HIS A 700 36.22 -6.93 -23.59
CA HIS A 700 37.60 -7.38 -23.78
C HIS A 700 37.64 -8.46 -24.87
N SER A 701 38.62 -8.35 -25.77
CA SER A 701 38.83 -9.27 -26.89
C SER A 701 39.54 -10.57 -26.47
N ALA A 702 39.65 -11.54 -27.37
CA ALA A 702 40.11 -12.91 -27.13
C ALA A 702 41.25 -13.07 -26.11
N PHE A 703 41.08 -13.99 -25.16
CA PHE A 703 42.06 -14.28 -24.12
C PHE A 703 41.93 -15.73 -23.62
N GLU A 704 43.01 -16.26 -23.05
CA GLU A 704 43.03 -17.58 -22.41
C GLU A 704 42.74 -17.44 -20.90
N LEU A 705 41.76 -18.19 -20.40
CA LEU A 705 41.35 -18.17 -19.00
C LEU A 705 41.81 -19.44 -18.28
N SER A 706 42.88 -19.32 -17.48
CA SER A 706 43.41 -20.41 -16.65
C SER A 706 42.42 -20.85 -15.56
N PRO A 707 42.49 -22.10 -15.06
CA PRO A 707 41.66 -22.57 -13.94
C PRO A 707 41.77 -21.65 -12.72
N GLY A 708 40.63 -21.29 -12.12
CA GLY A 708 40.58 -20.37 -10.98
C GLY A 708 40.43 -18.88 -11.36
N PRO A 709 40.58 -17.96 -10.39
CA PRO A 709 40.31 -16.53 -10.57
C PRO A 709 41.41 -15.82 -11.37
N SER A 710 41.03 -15.13 -12.44
CA SER A 710 41.90 -14.30 -13.27
C SER A 710 41.37 -12.86 -13.33
N PRO A 711 42.19 -11.83 -13.00
CA PRO A 711 41.78 -10.44 -13.12
C PRO A 711 41.77 -9.98 -14.58
N ILE A 712 40.70 -9.29 -14.99
CA ILE A 712 40.52 -8.77 -16.36
C ILE A 712 40.01 -7.33 -16.27
N ALA A 713 40.58 -6.43 -17.08
CA ALA A 713 40.12 -5.06 -17.20
C ALA A 713 39.32 -4.88 -18.49
N LEU A 714 38.00 -4.73 -18.37
CA LEU A 714 37.12 -4.48 -19.51
C LEU A 714 37.12 -2.98 -19.84
N PHE A 715 37.11 -2.62 -21.12
CA PHE A 715 37.11 -1.21 -21.55
C PHE A 715 35.76 -0.82 -22.13
N CYS A 716 35.25 0.36 -21.76
CA CYS A 716 34.12 1.01 -22.40
C CYS A 716 34.62 2.31 -23.05
N PRO A 717 34.51 2.48 -24.39
CA PRO A 717 34.99 3.67 -25.08
C PRO A 717 34.08 4.90 -24.89
N ASP A 718 32.82 4.68 -24.48
CA ASP A 718 31.83 5.75 -24.33
C ASP A 718 32.10 6.57 -23.05
N PRO A 719 32.09 7.91 -23.11
CA PRO A 719 32.34 8.79 -21.96
C PRO A 719 31.11 8.90 -21.05
N ILE A 720 30.66 7.78 -20.50
CA ILE A 720 29.48 7.68 -19.64
C ILE A 720 29.86 8.00 -18.20
N SER A 721 28.95 8.64 -17.46
CA SER A 721 29.13 8.86 -16.02
C SER A 721 27.83 8.60 -15.25
N GLY A 722 27.94 8.32 -13.96
CA GLY A 722 26.79 8.11 -13.07
C GLY A 722 26.65 6.69 -12.55
N LEU A 723 25.46 6.37 -12.03
CA LEU A 723 25.14 5.06 -11.47
C LEU A 723 24.48 4.19 -12.54
N LEU A 724 25.09 3.05 -12.84
CA LEU A 724 24.62 2.10 -13.84
C LEU A 724 24.33 0.76 -13.18
N THR A 725 23.26 0.10 -13.58
CA THR A 725 22.85 -1.22 -13.11
C THR A 725 23.14 -2.27 -14.16
N LEU A 726 23.70 -3.41 -13.74
CA LEU A 726 23.95 -4.54 -14.61
C LEU A 726 22.64 -4.97 -15.29
N SER A 727 22.64 -4.99 -16.62
CA SER A 727 21.53 -5.56 -17.39
C SER A 727 21.80 -6.98 -17.81
N GLU A 728 23.02 -7.26 -18.27
CA GLU A 728 23.38 -8.50 -18.94
C GLU A 728 24.90 -8.62 -19.00
N PHE A 729 25.41 -9.85 -18.96
CA PHE A 729 26.76 -10.13 -19.41
C PHE A 729 26.77 -11.32 -20.35
N GLU A 730 27.66 -11.26 -21.34
CA GLU A 730 27.83 -12.28 -22.36
C GLU A 730 29.30 -12.60 -22.57
N TYR A 731 29.60 -13.86 -22.87
CA TYR A 731 30.92 -14.30 -23.29
C TYR A 731 30.79 -15.53 -24.19
N GLN A 732 31.76 -15.72 -25.07
CA GLN A 732 31.74 -16.80 -26.05
C GLN A 732 32.96 -17.71 -25.90
N ILE A 733 32.71 -19.02 -25.92
CA ILE A 733 33.73 -20.07 -25.94
C ILE A 733 33.41 -20.98 -27.12
N SER A 734 34.30 -21.07 -28.11
CA SER A 734 34.05 -21.82 -29.36
C SER A 734 32.69 -21.43 -29.99
N GLY A 735 31.84 -22.41 -30.31
CA GLY A 735 30.48 -22.22 -30.83
C GLY A 735 29.40 -22.00 -29.76
N LEU A 736 29.74 -21.71 -28.50
CA LEU A 736 28.79 -21.48 -27.41
C LEU A 736 28.80 -20.02 -26.97
N LEU A 737 27.65 -19.34 -27.04
CA LEU A 737 27.44 -17.98 -26.52
C LEU A 737 26.68 -18.06 -25.20
N PHE A 738 27.37 -17.77 -24.10
CA PHE A 738 26.78 -17.72 -22.78
C PHE A 738 26.22 -16.33 -22.54
N GLN A 739 24.92 -16.24 -22.31
CA GLN A 739 24.20 -14.97 -22.12
C GLN A 739 23.45 -15.04 -20.79
N VAL A 740 23.88 -14.24 -19.82
CA VAL A 740 23.37 -14.30 -18.46
C VAL A 740 22.66 -13.00 -18.12
N THR A 741 21.36 -13.10 -17.87
CA THR A 741 20.54 -12.01 -17.33
C THR A 741 20.35 -12.21 -15.83
N PRO A 742 20.92 -11.35 -14.97
CA PRO A 742 20.80 -11.51 -13.53
C PRO A 742 19.36 -11.27 -13.05
N PRO A 743 18.88 -12.06 -12.07
CA PRO A 743 17.54 -11.90 -11.51
C PRO A 743 17.40 -10.54 -10.79
N GLU A 744 16.17 -10.03 -10.75
CA GLU A 744 15.87 -8.76 -10.11
C GLU A 744 16.07 -8.88 -8.58
N PRO A 745 16.85 -7.99 -7.94
CA PRO A 745 17.20 -8.14 -6.54
C PRO A 745 15.98 -7.90 -5.64
N GLN A 746 15.65 -8.87 -4.78
CA GLN A 746 14.62 -8.73 -3.74
C GLN A 746 15.07 -7.82 -2.58
N ALA A 747 16.39 -7.56 -2.45
CA ALA A 747 17.00 -6.68 -1.46
C ALA A 747 18.31 -6.05 -2.00
N PRO A 748 18.72 -4.85 -1.53
CA PRO A 748 19.96 -4.21 -1.96
C PRO A 748 21.20 -4.99 -1.49
N THR A 749 21.95 -5.59 -2.41
CA THR A 749 23.20 -6.31 -2.14
C THR A 749 24.41 -5.39 -2.32
N LEU A 750 25.48 -5.64 -1.54
CA LEU A 750 26.74 -4.92 -1.65
C LEU A 750 27.50 -5.35 -2.94
N PRO A 751 28.00 -4.40 -3.76
CA PRO A 751 28.55 -4.69 -5.09
C PRO A 751 29.83 -5.55 -5.09
N THR A 752 30.53 -5.66 -3.95
CA THR A 752 31.84 -6.31 -3.83
C THR A 752 31.78 -7.78 -3.41
N LYS A 753 30.59 -8.35 -3.13
CA LYS A 753 30.45 -9.74 -2.66
C LYS A 753 29.64 -10.66 -3.56
N SER A 754 28.98 -10.15 -4.60
CA SER A 754 28.06 -10.91 -5.45
C SER A 754 28.67 -11.22 -6.82
N ASN A 755 28.48 -12.46 -7.29
CA ASN A 755 28.70 -12.82 -8.68
C ASN A 755 27.72 -12.07 -9.59
N LEU A 756 28.18 -11.64 -10.77
CA LEU A 756 27.32 -10.98 -11.78
C LEU A 756 26.19 -11.90 -12.28
N SER A 757 26.34 -13.22 -12.14
CA SER A 757 25.32 -14.23 -12.46
C SER A 757 24.22 -14.34 -11.40
N GLU A 758 24.45 -13.89 -10.18
CA GLU A 758 23.54 -14.10 -9.05
C GLU A 758 22.69 -12.88 -8.71
N ALA A 759 23.19 -11.67 -8.95
CA ALA A 759 22.49 -10.45 -8.59
C ALA A 759 22.80 -9.30 -9.56
N ARG A 760 21.82 -8.41 -9.77
CA ARG A 760 22.06 -7.14 -10.44
C ARG A 760 22.91 -6.24 -9.56
N VAL A 761 24.12 -5.95 -10.02
CA VAL A 761 25.05 -5.07 -9.31
C VAL A 761 24.99 -3.65 -9.89
N ASN A 762 25.13 -2.65 -9.02
CA ASN A 762 25.29 -1.26 -9.42
C ASN A 762 26.78 -0.90 -9.44
N ILE A 763 27.21 -0.27 -10.53
CA ILE A 763 28.53 0.35 -10.65
C ILE A 763 28.38 1.86 -10.72
N ARG A 764 29.41 2.56 -10.27
CA ARG A 764 29.54 4.00 -10.43
C ARG A 764 30.67 4.32 -11.39
N VAL A 765 30.35 5.05 -12.46
CA VAL A 765 31.36 5.62 -13.34
C VAL A 765 31.58 7.09 -12.94
N PRO A 766 32.80 7.49 -12.53
CA PRO A 766 33.12 8.88 -12.21
C PRO A 766 32.91 9.80 -13.42
N GLU A 767 32.65 11.09 -13.19
CA GLU A 767 32.56 12.05 -14.29
C GLU A 767 33.96 12.44 -14.78
N ASP A 768 34.23 12.23 -16.07
CA ASP A 768 35.42 12.76 -16.73
C ASP A 768 35.16 14.21 -17.16
N LYS A 769 35.94 15.16 -16.62
CA LYS A 769 35.81 16.59 -16.95
C LYS A 769 36.45 16.98 -18.27
N GLN A 770 37.39 16.18 -18.75
CA GLN A 770 38.14 16.45 -19.97
C GLN A 770 37.69 15.56 -21.14
N ALA A 771 36.68 14.69 -20.96
CA ALA A 771 36.08 13.94 -22.07
C ALA A 771 35.16 14.83 -22.92
N ALA A 772 34.81 14.36 -24.12
CA ALA A 772 33.78 15.02 -24.92
C ALA A 772 32.42 15.02 -24.20
N LYS A 773 31.65 16.10 -24.36
CA LYS A 773 30.34 16.29 -23.70
C LYS A 773 29.36 16.97 -24.63
N VAL A 774 28.08 16.64 -24.44
CA VAL A 774 26.98 17.37 -25.08
C VAL A 774 26.01 17.88 -24.02
N GLY A 775 25.41 19.04 -24.27
CA GLY A 775 24.53 19.70 -23.32
C GLY A 775 23.49 20.59 -23.99
N MET A 776 22.51 20.99 -23.19
CA MET A 776 21.44 21.89 -23.60
C MET A 776 21.35 23.06 -22.62
N GLU A 777 21.31 24.28 -23.14
CA GLU A 777 21.17 25.51 -22.38
C GLU A 777 20.13 26.43 -23.02
N ILE A 778 19.61 27.39 -22.26
CA ILE A 778 18.68 28.40 -22.78
C ILE A 778 19.49 29.64 -23.17
N PRO A 779 19.24 30.25 -24.34
CA PRO A 779 19.89 31.48 -24.75
C PRO A 779 19.75 32.57 -23.68
N ARG A 780 20.80 33.36 -23.49
CA ARG A 780 20.75 34.53 -22.62
C ARG A 780 19.93 35.65 -23.25
N HIS A 781 19.86 35.70 -24.58
CA HIS A 781 19.05 36.65 -25.33
C HIS A 781 17.81 35.95 -25.89
N VAL A 782 16.65 36.25 -25.30
CA VAL A 782 15.36 35.67 -25.67
C VAL A 782 14.54 36.71 -26.42
N VAL A 783 14.01 36.33 -27.58
CA VAL A 783 13.04 37.13 -28.33
C VAL A 783 11.69 36.42 -28.27
N LEU A 784 10.69 37.05 -27.65
CA LEU A 784 9.34 36.48 -27.62
C LEU A 784 8.79 36.39 -29.04
N GLY A 785 8.47 35.17 -29.47
CA GLY A 785 8.07 34.84 -30.85
C GLY A 785 9.12 34.07 -31.68
N ASP A 786 10.40 34.10 -31.31
CA ASP A 786 11.48 33.29 -31.90
C ASP A 786 12.17 32.46 -30.81
N GLN A 787 11.50 31.39 -30.39
CA GLN A 787 11.98 30.53 -29.31
C GLN A 787 13.12 29.62 -29.80
N ARG A 788 14.26 29.71 -29.11
CA ARG A 788 15.50 29.01 -29.45
C ARG A 788 16.08 28.33 -28.22
N VAL A 789 16.83 27.26 -28.46
CA VAL A 789 17.62 26.53 -27.46
C VAL A 789 19.06 26.43 -27.94
N LEU A 790 20.02 26.39 -27.00
CA LEU A 790 21.43 26.20 -27.32
C LEU A 790 21.79 24.73 -27.10
N PHE A 791 22.28 24.06 -28.15
CA PHE A 791 22.97 22.78 -28.02
C PHE A 791 24.46 23.00 -28.05
N LYS A 792 25.15 22.43 -27.06
CA LYS A 792 26.59 22.55 -26.86
C LYS A 792 27.27 21.22 -27.11
N VAL A 793 28.37 21.24 -27.85
CA VAL A 793 29.26 20.10 -28.05
C VAL A 793 30.66 20.54 -27.63
N CYS A 794 31.17 19.96 -26.55
CA CYS A 794 32.51 20.19 -26.05
C CYS A 794 33.39 19.00 -26.45
N THR A 795 34.52 19.24 -27.12
CA THR A 795 35.43 18.15 -27.55
C THR A 795 36.35 17.64 -26.43
N GLY A 796 36.50 18.42 -25.35
CA GLY A 796 37.38 18.07 -24.23
C GLY A 796 38.82 17.95 -24.68
N ARG A 797 39.54 16.91 -24.27
CA ARG A 797 40.94 16.65 -24.67
C ARG A 797 41.09 16.13 -26.11
N ASN A 798 39.99 15.83 -26.80
CA ASN A 798 40.02 15.11 -28.06
C ASN A 798 40.03 16.04 -29.27
N ILE A 799 40.79 15.65 -30.29
CA ILE A 799 40.64 16.21 -31.63
C ILE A 799 39.62 15.35 -32.37
N LEU A 800 38.48 15.94 -32.72
CA LEU A 800 37.36 15.28 -33.37
C LEU A 800 37.65 15.12 -34.86
N ARG A 801 37.57 13.90 -35.37
CA ARG A 801 37.66 13.64 -36.81
C ARG A 801 36.30 13.82 -37.48
N SER A 802 35.30 13.12 -36.98
CA SER A 802 33.91 13.25 -37.42
C SER A 802 32.97 12.97 -36.25
N GLY A 803 31.83 13.65 -36.24
CA GLY A 803 30.79 13.55 -35.23
C GLY A 803 29.42 13.80 -35.84
N THR A 804 28.40 13.10 -35.35
CA THR A 804 27.01 13.29 -35.75
C THR A 804 26.14 13.40 -34.51
N MET A 805 25.49 14.54 -34.34
CA MET A 805 24.53 14.79 -33.26
C MET A 805 23.10 14.71 -33.79
N SER A 806 22.26 13.90 -33.18
CA SER A 806 20.81 13.89 -33.38
C SER A 806 20.10 14.33 -32.11
N VAL A 807 18.92 14.94 -32.27
CA VAL A 807 18.13 15.50 -31.17
C VAL A 807 16.73 14.95 -31.24
N ALA A 808 16.30 14.25 -30.19
CA ALA A 808 14.95 13.72 -30.07
C ALA A 808 14.20 14.35 -28.90
N SER A 809 12.90 14.62 -29.07
CA SER A 809 12.02 15.01 -27.97
C SER A 809 11.51 13.76 -27.25
N THR A 810 11.67 13.71 -25.92
CA THR A 810 11.23 12.57 -25.09
C THR A 810 9.71 12.41 -25.08
N SER A 811 8.97 13.52 -25.18
CA SER A 811 7.49 13.54 -25.19
C SER A 811 6.88 13.55 -26.59
N GLY A 812 7.69 13.81 -27.63
CA GLY A 812 7.23 14.00 -29.01
C GLY A 812 6.43 15.30 -29.26
N GLN A 813 6.19 16.12 -28.23
CA GLN A 813 5.41 17.36 -28.35
C GLN A 813 6.22 18.54 -28.87
N ILE A 814 7.56 18.45 -28.81
CA ILE A 814 8.48 19.53 -29.16
C ILE A 814 9.25 19.12 -30.42
N LYS A 815 9.31 20.01 -31.41
CA LYS A 815 10.07 19.81 -32.64
C LYS A 815 11.22 20.78 -32.71
N TYR A 816 12.44 20.25 -32.80
CA TYR A 816 13.67 21.02 -32.97
C TYR A 816 14.02 21.13 -34.46
N SER A 817 14.12 22.34 -34.98
CA SER A 817 14.42 22.59 -36.39
C SER A 817 15.93 22.73 -36.62
N LEU A 818 16.64 21.60 -36.64
CA LEU A 818 18.09 21.54 -36.77
C LEU A 818 18.61 22.18 -38.08
N ALA A 819 17.89 22.11 -39.19
CA ALA A 819 18.29 22.75 -40.44
C ALA A 819 18.34 24.30 -40.36
N SER A 820 17.63 24.90 -39.40
CA SER A 820 17.64 26.35 -39.16
C SER A 820 18.57 26.76 -38.01
N ALA A 821 19.47 25.86 -37.60
CA ALA A 821 20.46 26.13 -36.56
C ALA A 821 21.42 27.25 -36.98
N LYS A 822 21.70 28.19 -36.06
CA LYS A 822 22.71 29.22 -36.21
C LYS A 822 23.90 28.90 -35.31
N MET A 823 25.10 28.88 -35.87
CA MET A 823 26.33 28.69 -35.09
C MET A 823 26.71 30.00 -34.40
N LEU A 824 27.02 29.90 -33.10
CA LEU A 824 27.41 31.04 -32.26
C LEU A 824 28.88 31.00 -31.83
N SER A 825 29.55 29.85 -31.98
CA SER A 825 30.99 29.68 -31.75
C SER A 825 31.80 30.15 -32.95
N ASP A 826 33.11 30.35 -32.73
CA ASP A 826 34.06 30.70 -33.79
C ASP A 826 34.06 29.63 -34.89
N PRO A 827 34.12 29.99 -36.19
CA PRO A 827 34.03 29.05 -37.28
C PRO A 827 35.24 28.10 -37.29
N CYS A 828 35.02 26.88 -36.81
CA CYS A 828 36.03 25.83 -36.77
C CYS A 828 35.42 24.51 -37.29
N GLY A 829 36.14 23.81 -38.17
CA GLY A 829 35.66 22.58 -38.81
C GLY A 829 34.57 22.80 -39.86
N SER A 830 34.03 21.70 -40.40
CA SER A 830 32.91 21.72 -41.33
C SER A 830 31.64 21.20 -40.67
N ILE A 831 30.58 22.01 -40.66
CA ILE A 831 29.32 21.70 -39.98
C ILE A 831 28.19 21.70 -40.99
N LYS A 832 27.45 20.58 -41.05
CA LYS A 832 26.29 20.40 -41.94
C LYS A 832 25.05 20.08 -41.11
N CYS A 833 24.07 20.97 -41.15
CA CYS A 833 22.81 20.80 -40.44
C CYS A 833 21.73 20.28 -41.39
N THR A 834 21.13 19.15 -41.04
CA THR A 834 19.92 18.61 -41.70
C THR A 834 18.76 18.66 -40.71
N ASN A 835 17.53 18.31 -41.14
CA ASN A 835 16.39 18.26 -40.22
C ASN A 835 16.53 17.19 -39.12
N GLU A 836 17.31 16.12 -39.37
CA GLU A 836 17.42 14.97 -38.46
C GLU A 836 18.72 14.97 -37.65
N LYS A 837 19.82 15.45 -38.25
CA LYS A 837 21.17 15.36 -37.69
C LYS A 837 22.05 16.56 -38.01
N VAL A 838 22.99 16.84 -37.13
CA VAL A 838 24.09 17.79 -37.31
C VAL A 838 25.39 17.00 -37.47
N SER A 839 26.00 17.05 -38.66
CA SER A 839 27.31 16.47 -38.92
C SER A 839 28.41 17.50 -38.68
N ILE A 840 29.45 17.10 -37.96
CA ILE A 840 30.52 17.95 -37.45
C ILE A 840 31.85 17.25 -37.80
N ASP A 841 32.68 17.88 -38.61
CA ASP A 841 33.98 17.34 -39.02
C ASP A 841 35.11 18.28 -38.60
N ASP A 842 36.25 17.71 -38.22
CA ASP A 842 37.52 18.40 -37.93
C ASP A 842 37.43 19.50 -36.83
N LEU A 843 36.93 19.16 -35.63
CA LEU A 843 36.97 20.07 -34.48
C LEU A 843 38.23 19.87 -33.61
N PRO A 844 38.91 20.95 -33.18
CA PRO A 844 40.09 20.86 -32.34
C PRO A 844 39.75 20.44 -30.90
N ALA A 845 40.80 20.09 -30.15
CA ALA A 845 40.70 19.87 -28.71
C ALA A 845 40.34 21.18 -27.98
N GLU A 846 39.67 21.02 -26.85
CA GLU A 846 39.18 22.06 -25.93
C GLU A 846 38.26 23.08 -26.60
N HIS A 847 37.57 22.65 -27.65
CA HIS A 847 36.64 23.48 -28.40
C HIS A 847 35.20 23.29 -27.92
N GLU A 848 34.44 24.39 -27.83
CA GLU A 848 33.02 24.42 -27.51
C GLU A 848 32.25 24.91 -28.74
N LEU A 849 31.56 23.99 -29.41
CA LEU A 849 30.62 24.31 -30.48
C LEU A 849 29.25 24.61 -29.88
N VAL A 850 28.71 25.79 -30.17
CA VAL A 850 27.39 26.23 -29.67
C VAL A 850 26.44 26.47 -30.85
N LEU A 851 25.33 25.73 -30.88
CA LEU A 851 24.31 25.79 -31.91
C LEU A 851 23.00 26.36 -31.35
N SER A 852 22.55 27.49 -31.88
CA SER A 852 21.24 28.07 -31.58
C SER A 852 20.18 27.47 -32.50
N VAL A 853 19.31 26.63 -31.94
CA VAL A 853 18.30 25.87 -32.68
C VAL A 853 16.89 26.39 -32.34
N PRO A 854 16.08 26.79 -33.34
CA PRO A 854 14.69 27.13 -33.09
C PRO A 854 13.86 25.87 -32.80
N PHE A 855 12.88 26.01 -31.91
CA PHE A 855 11.95 24.93 -31.58
C PHE A 855 10.49 25.38 -31.68
N SER A 856 9.60 24.42 -31.91
CA SER A 856 8.15 24.63 -31.94
C SER A 856 7.44 23.58 -31.08
N GLY A 857 6.30 23.97 -30.51
CA GLY A 857 5.54 23.16 -29.55
C GLY A 857 5.45 23.84 -28.18
N SER A 858 4.55 23.34 -27.34
CA SER A 858 4.34 23.85 -25.98
C SER A 858 5.01 22.92 -24.97
N PRO A 859 6.07 23.37 -24.27
CA PRO A 859 6.67 22.59 -23.18
C PRO A 859 5.67 22.42 -22.04
N ARG A 860 5.65 21.25 -21.39
CA ARG A 860 4.83 21.03 -20.20
C ARG A 860 5.52 21.66 -19.00
N ASN A 861 4.79 22.41 -18.18
CA ASN A 861 5.32 23.13 -17.01
C ASN A 861 6.51 24.04 -17.32
N ASP A 862 6.54 24.62 -18.52
CA ASP A 862 7.67 25.41 -19.06
C ASP A 862 9.02 24.67 -19.05
N GLU A 863 9.04 23.33 -18.98
CA GLU A 863 10.24 22.52 -19.03
C GLU A 863 10.44 21.94 -20.43
N LEU A 864 11.55 22.33 -21.06
CA LEU A 864 12.00 21.86 -22.36
C LEU A 864 12.85 20.61 -22.18
N GLU A 865 12.48 19.52 -22.86
CA GLU A 865 13.17 18.23 -22.78
C GLU A 865 13.77 17.83 -24.14
N ALA A 866 15.03 17.38 -24.13
CA ALA A 866 15.72 16.86 -25.29
C ALA A 866 16.62 15.68 -24.92
N THR A 867 16.66 14.66 -25.76
CA THR A 867 17.70 13.61 -25.72
C THR A 867 18.68 13.88 -26.86
N LEU A 868 19.93 14.18 -26.49
CA LEU A 868 21.04 14.39 -27.40
C LEU A 868 21.77 13.07 -27.59
N ASP A 869 21.87 12.61 -28.83
CA ASP A 869 22.65 11.43 -29.20
C ASP A 869 23.78 11.85 -30.13
N PHE A 870 25.01 11.79 -29.62
CA PHE A 870 26.22 12.23 -30.31
C PHE A 870 27.17 11.07 -30.52
N VAL A 871 27.35 10.68 -31.78
CA VAL A 871 28.26 9.62 -32.19
C VAL A 871 29.50 10.25 -32.82
N TYR A 872 30.68 9.94 -32.33
CA TYR A 872 31.92 10.56 -32.79
C TYR A 872 33.13 9.63 -32.87
N THR A 873 34.10 10.06 -33.67
CA THR A 873 35.42 9.44 -33.79
C THR A 873 36.50 10.50 -33.58
N THR A 874 37.61 10.07 -33.00
CA THR A 874 38.76 10.92 -32.69
C THR A 874 39.89 10.68 -33.70
N VAL A 875 40.72 11.68 -33.96
CA VAL A 875 41.89 11.53 -34.86
C VAL A 875 42.87 10.48 -34.33
N THR A 876 43.05 10.39 -33.01
CA THR A 876 43.95 9.44 -32.35
C THR A 876 43.47 7.99 -32.43
N GLN A 877 42.16 7.76 -32.48
CA GLN A 877 41.53 6.44 -32.55
C GLN A 877 40.36 6.45 -33.54
N PRO A 878 40.63 6.32 -34.85
CA PRO A 878 39.59 6.39 -35.89
C PRO A 878 38.70 5.14 -35.95
N GLU A 879 39.18 4.00 -35.45
CA GLU A 879 38.44 2.73 -35.43
C GLU A 879 37.46 2.62 -34.25
N VAL A 880 37.60 3.49 -33.24
CA VAL A 880 36.77 3.49 -32.03
C VAL A 880 35.65 4.50 -32.19
N ILE A 881 34.44 3.99 -32.38
CA ILE A 881 33.20 4.79 -32.38
C ILE A 881 32.77 5.01 -30.94
N ARG A 882 32.51 6.26 -30.58
CA ARG A 882 32.02 6.66 -29.25
C ARG A 882 30.64 7.25 -29.35
N THR A 883 29.80 6.96 -28.37
CA THR A 883 28.42 7.41 -28.32
C THR A 883 28.13 8.11 -26.99
N ILE A 884 27.58 9.32 -27.06
CA ILE A 884 27.10 10.08 -25.91
C ILE A 884 25.60 10.23 -26.03
N LYS A 885 24.87 9.58 -25.13
CA LYS A 885 23.42 9.74 -25.02
C LYS A 885 23.09 10.50 -23.74
N GLN A 886 22.70 11.76 -23.89
CA GLN A 886 22.41 12.65 -22.77
C GLN A 886 20.97 13.15 -22.83
N SER A 887 20.18 12.82 -21.81
CA SER A 887 18.88 13.47 -21.60
C SER A 887 19.08 14.79 -20.86
N CYS A 888 18.52 15.85 -21.42
CA CYS A 888 18.65 17.23 -20.97
C CYS A 888 17.27 17.82 -20.67
N LYS A 889 17.18 18.64 -19.62
CA LYS A 889 16.00 19.42 -19.27
C LYS A 889 16.38 20.85 -18.94
N SER A 890 15.60 21.81 -19.42
CA SER A 890 15.82 23.24 -19.18
C SER A 890 14.50 23.99 -19.02
N TYR A 891 14.41 24.90 -18.04
CA TYR A 891 13.20 25.68 -17.76
C TYR A 891 13.12 26.97 -18.59
N VAL A 892 12.16 27.05 -19.51
CA VAL A 892 12.00 28.13 -20.51
C VAL A 892 11.19 29.33 -19.99
N GLY A 893 10.52 29.19 -18.84
CA GLY A 893 9.73 30.28 -18.26
C GLY A 893 10.57 31.51 -17.93
N LEU A 894 10.04 32.69 -18.23
CA LEU A 894 10.71 33.95 -17.93
C LEU A 894 10.60 34.26 -16.43
N PRO A 895 11.68 34.70 -15.75
CA PRO A 895 11.65 35.00 -14.32
C PRO A 895 11.00 36.36 -14.01
N LEU A 896 10.41 37.03 -15.00
CA LEU A 896 9.83 38.37 -14.88
C LEU A 896 8.45 38.43 -15.55
N ILE A 897 7.59 39.30 -15.01
CA ILE A 897 6.27 39.64 -15.56
C ILE A 897 6.27 41.14 -15.83
N VAL A 898 5.76 41.54 -17.00
CA VAL A 898 5.68 42.96 -17.41
C VAL A 898 4.23 43.39 -17.43
N ASN A 899 3.91 44.43 -16.66
CA ASN A 899 2.63 45.11 -16.67
C ASN A 899 2.80 46.51 -17.26
N ILE A 900 1.87 46.92 -18.11
CA ILE A 900 1.96 48.18 -18.85
C ILE A 900 0.77 49.04 -18.46
N ASN A 901 1.04 50.31 -18.13
CA ASN A 901 0.02 51.29 -17.82
C ASN A 901 0.22 52.55 -18.65
N ASP A 902 -0.67 52.78 -19.59
CA ASP A 902 -0.62 53.84 -20.57
C ASP A 902 -1.54 55.01 -20.18
N LYS A 903 -1.05 56.24 -20.33
CA LYS A 903 -1.80 57.46 -20.04
C LYS A 903 -1.66 58.46 -21.18
N PHE A 904 -2.76 58.77 -21.85
CA PHE A 904 -2.78 59.72 -22.96
C PHE A 904 -2.88 61.16 -22.43
N ARG A 905 -1.97 62.03 -22.87
CA ARG A 905 -1.88 63.44 -22.45
C ARG A 905 -1.68 64.33 -23.67
N GLY A 906 -2.78 64.68 -24.33
CA GLY A 906 -2.75 65.42 -25.59
C GLY A 906 -1.98 64.63 -26.66
N GLN A 907 -0.95 65.22 -27.25
CA GLN A 907 -0.11 64.57 -28.27
C GLN A 907 1.01 63.68 -27.68
N ARG A 908 1.00 63.41 -26.37
CA ARG A 908 2.02 62.61 -25.69
C ARG A 908 1.36 61.41 -25.01
N LEU A 909 1.95 60.24 -25.16
CA LEU A 909 1.58 59.04 -24.44
C LEU A 909 2.65 58.77 -23.37
N PHE A 910 2.22 58.61 -22.12
CA PHE A 910 3.10 58.21 -21.03
C PHE A 910 2.86 56.74 -20.72
N THR A 911 3.82 55.90 -21.07
CA THR A 911 3.80 54.45 -20.85
C THR A 911 4.63 54.10 -19.64
N ASN A 912 3.99 53.55 -18.61
CA ASN A 912 4.65 53.07 -17.41
C ASN A 912 4.80 51.54 -17.46
N VAL A 913 6.02 51.07 -17.73
CA VAL A 913 6.37 49.64 -17.77
C VAL A 913 6.77 49.19 -16.37
N ILE A 914 5.93 48.38 -15.75
CA ILE A 914 6.12 47.86 -14.40
C ILE A 914 6.62 46.42 -14.50
N VAL A 915 7.87 46.17 -14.07
CA VAL A 915 8.43 44.81 -14.02
C VAL A 915 8.22 44.21 -12.63
N HIS A 916 7.68 43.01 -12.63
CA HIS A 916 7.48 42.14 -11.46
C HIS A 916 8.40 40.93 -11.56
N SER A 917 8.72 40.31 -10.42
CA SER A 917 9.36 38.99 -10.39
C SER A 917 8.30 37.88 -10.36
N ALA A 918 8.47 36.85 -11.20
CA ALA A 918 7.51 35.75 -11.34
C ALA A 918 7.69 34.61 -10.32
N ASN A 919 8.95 34.25 -10.01
CA ASN A 919 9.29 32.97 -9.36
C ASN A 919 9.64 33.10 -7.87
N GLN A 920 9.12 34.11 -7.17
CA GLN A 920 9.53 34.47 -5.79
C GLN A 920 11.04 34.73 -5.62
N GLU A 921 11.80 34.86 -6.72
CA GLU A 921 13.22 35.16 -6.72
C GLU A 921 13.45 36.67 -6.89
N LEU A 922 14.53 37.20 -6.33
CA LEU A 922 14.96 38.56 -6.63
C LEU A 922 15.60 38.61 -8.03
N ILE A 923 15.12 39.53 -8.88
CA ILE A 923 15.75 39.81 -10.18
C ILE A 923 16.31 41.23 -10.18
N ARG A 924 17.41 41.45 -10.89
CA ARG A 924 18.03 42.76 -11.03
C ARG A 924 17.90 43.20 -12.48
N VAL A 925 17.38 44.41 -12.69
CA VAL A 925 17.14 44.97 -14.02
C VAL A 925 18.13 46.10 -14.27
N ALA A 926 19.05 45.87 -15.21
CA ALA A 926 20.07 46.85 -15.59
C ALA A 926 19.51 47.94 -16.49
N LYS A 927 18.75 47.55 -17.51
CA LYS A 927 18.28 48.43 -18.57
C LYS A 927 16.91 48.01 -19.05
N VAL A 928 16.01 48.97 -19.19
CA VAL A 928 14.73 48.81 -19.87
C VAL A 928 14.71 49.86 -20.97
N ALA A 929 14.59 49.43 -22.22
CA ALA A 929 14.60 50.30 -23.38
C ALA A 929 13.40 49.96 -24.27
N LEU A 930 12.75 51.00 -24.78
CA LEU A 930 11.71 50.88 -25.79
C LEU A 930 12.30 51.39 -27.11
N LEU A 931 12.57 50.46 -28.02
CA LEU A 931 13.28 50.70 -29.26
C LEU A 931 12.28 50.87 -30.41
N SER A 932 12.39 51.99 -31.11
CA SER A 932 11.67 52.22 -32.37
C SER A 932 12.45 51.62 -33.55
N SER A 933 11.73 51.22 -34.60
CA SER A 933 12.34 50.90 -35.89
C SER A 933 12.88 52.17 -36.54
N VAL A 934 13.83 52.04 -37.46
CA VAL A 934 14.45 53.18 -38.16
C VAL A 934 13.42 53.99 -38.95
N ASP A 935 12.33 53.36 -39.39
CA ASP A 935 11.24 53.96 -40.17
C ASP A 935 10.03 54.38 -39.31
N SER A 936 10.13 54.31 -37.98
CA SER A 936 9.04 54.64 -37.05
C SER A 936 8.81 56.15 -37.00
N LYS A 937 7.53 56.56 -37.01
CA LYS A 937 7.13 57.98 -36.88
C LYS A 937 7.00 58.41 -35.42
N LEU A 938 7.51 57.60 -34.48
CA LEU A 938 7.38 57.81 -33.05
C LEU A 938 8.75 58.07 -32.42
N ALA A 939 8.85 59.18 -31.70
CA ALA A 939 9.99 59.51 -30.86
C ALA A 939 9.72 59.03 -29.41
N VAL A 940 10.61 58.18 -28.91
CA VAL A 940 10.56 57.66 -27.53
C VAL A 940 11.58 58.39 -26.67
N LYS A 941 11.14 58.95 -25.54
CA LYS A 941 12.00 59.55 -24.51
C LYS A 941 11.84 58.78 -23.21
N GLN A 942 12.94 58.29 -22.65
CA GLN A 942 12.95 57.61 -21.37
C GLN A 942 13.17 58.61 -20.23
N CYS A 943 12.39 58.50 -19.15
CA CYS A 943 12.67 59.23 -17.92
C CYS A 943 13.89 58.58 -17.22
N THR A 944 14.99 59.33 -17.11
CA THR A 944 16.29 58.79 -16.67
C THR A 944 16.24 58.19 -15.26
N ARG A 945 16.94 57.06 -15.09
CA ARG A 945 17.24 56.43 -13.80
C ARG A 945 18.74 56.21 -13.66
N SER A 946 19.18 55.93 -12.43
CA SER A 946 20.56 55.63 -12.04
C SER A 946 21.23 54.60 -12.98
N PRO A 947 22.55 54.71 -13.24
CA PRO A 947 23.30 53.69 -13.98
C PRO A 947 23.47 52.36 -13.23
N VAL A 948 23.05 52.29 -11.97
CA VAL A 948 23.12 51.09 -11.13
C VAL A 948 21.89 50.20 -11.39
N PRO A 949 22.06 48.88 -11.62
CA PRO A 949 20.95 47.95 -11.77
C PRO A 949 19.95 48.02 -10.61
N VAL A 950 18.66 47.99 -10.94
CA VAL A 950 17.57 48.13 -9.97
C VAL A 950 17.09 46.75 -9.51
N PRO A 951 17.10 46.43 -8.20
CA PRO A 951 16.52 45.19 -7.70
C PRO A 951 14.99 45.23 -7.74
N VAL A 952 14.39 44.18 -8.28
CA VAL A 952 12.94 43.96 -8.37
C VAL A 952 12.58 42.78 -7.48
N TRP A 953 11.98 43.08 -6.34
CA TRP A 953 11.59 42.09 -5.35
C TRP A 953 10.21 41.50 -5.71
N PRO A 954 9.91 40.26 -5.33
CA PRO A 954 8.56 39.70 -5.48
C PRO A 954 7.46 40.57 -4.84
N SER A 955 7.77 41.21 -3.70
CA SER A 955 6.86 42.11 -3.00
C SER A 955 6.91 43.57 -3.46
N ARG A 956 7.90 43.95 -4.28
CA ARG A 956 8.13 45.35 -4.70
C ARG A 956 8.50 45.41 -6.18
N PRO A 957 7.51 45.58 -7.08
CA PRO A 957 7.78 45.79 -8.49
C PRO A 957 8.40 47.16 -8.77
N ALA A 958 9.11 47.28 -9.89
CA ALA A 958 9.77 48.52 -10.29
C ALA A 958 9.13 49.10 -11.56
N PRO A 959 8.75 50.40 -11.57
CA PRO A 959 8.20 51.06 -12.77
C PRO A 959 9.28 51.75 -13.62
N TRP A 960 9.18 51.74 -14.95
CA TRP A 960 9.97 52.56 -15.87
C TRP A 960 9.03 53.38 -16.75
N LEU A 961 9.19 54.70 -16.72
CA LEU A 961 8.33 55.63 -17.43
C LEU A 961 8.96 56.05 -18.76
N PHE A 962 8.18 55.92 -19.82
CA PHE A 962 8.51 56.34 -21.18
C PHE A 962 7.50 57.39 -21.65
N GLN A 963 7.97 58.40 -22.35
CA GLN A 963 7.15 59.35 -23.09
C GLN A 963 7.27 59.03 -24.57
N ILE A 964 6.16 58.69 -25.21
CA ILE A 964 6.04 58.45 -26.64
C ILE A 964 5.31 59.65 -27.25
N GLN A 965 5.86 60.19 -28.33
CA GLN A 965 5.27 61.31 -29.07
C GLN A 965 5.53 61.09 -30.56
N SER A 966 4.68 61.63 -31.45
CA SER A 966 5.02 61.63 -32.88
C SER A 966 6.29 62.45 -33.14
N SER A 967 7.09 62.04 -34.13
CA SER A 967 8.29 62.75 -34.57
C SER A 967 7.96 64.15 -35.11
N ASP A 968 6.83 64.28 -35.83
CA ASP A 968 6.31 65.53 -36.35
C ASP A 968 4.94 65.86 -35.74
N THR A 969 4.72 67.13 -35.37
CA THR A 969 3.51 67.57 -34.63
C THR A 969 2.19 67.39 -35.39
N ASN A 970 2.26 67.13 -36.70
CA ASN A 970 1.09 66.96 -37.57
C ASN A 970 0.83 65.50 -37.95
N GLU A 971 1.75 64.57 -37.68
CA GLU A 971 1.59 63.16 -38.04
C GLU A 971 0.87 62.38 -36.92
N ARG A 972 -0.09 61.53 -37.30
CA ARG A 972 -0.84 60.70 -36.36
C ARG A 972 -0.20 59.29 -36.26
N PRO A 973 -0.13 58.69 -35.07
CA PRO A 973 0.35 57.31 -34.89
C PRO A 973 -0.54 56.31 -35.63
N THR A 974 0.04 55.40 -36.42
CA THR A 974 -0.71 54.39 -37.21
C THR A 974 -0.52 52.97 -36.66
N GLY A 975 -0.68 52.79 -35.35
CA GLY A 975 -0.61 51.46 -34.71
C GLY A 975 0.75 50.76 -34.85
N GLU A 976 1.85 51.50 -34.72
CA GLU A 976 3.20 50.96 -34.83
C GLU A 976 3.57 50.03 -33.66
N THR A 977 4.31 48.95 -33.94
CA THR A 977 4.86 48.04 -32.93
C THR A 977 6.31 48.39 -32.63
N LEU A 978 6.59 48.83 -31.41
CA LEU A 978 7.94 49.05 -30.88
C LEU A 978 8.50 47.75 -30.28
N LYS A 979 9.79 47.73 -29.91
CA LYS A 979 10.41 46.59 -29.23
C LYS A 979 10.80 46.97 -27.80
N LEU A 980 10.17 46.34 -26.82
CA LEU A 980 10.55 46.47 -25.41
C LEU A 980 11.68 45.48 -25.10
N LYS A 981 12.86 46.03 -24.81
CA LYS A 981 14.08 45.28 -24.45
C LYS A 981 14.36 45.45 -22.96
N ILE A 982 14.38 44.35 -22.21
CA ILE A 982 14.68 44.31 -20.78
C ILE A 982 15.95 43.49 -20.56
N THR A 983 16.98 44.11 -20.00
CA THR A 983 18.23 43.47 -19.62
C THR A 983 18.23 43.20 -18.12
N TYR A 984 18.33 41.92 -17.74
CA TYR A 984 18.16 41.46 -16.37
C TYR A 984 19.14 40.33 -16.01
N ARG A 985 19.27 40.07 -14.71
CA ARG A 985 20.03 38.95 -14.15
C ARG A 985 19.33 38.48 -12.87
N SER A 986 19.28 37.17 -12.64
CA SER A 986 18.68 36.63 -11.43
C SER A 986 19.70 36.56 -10.28
N LEU A 987 19.22 36.65 -9.04
CA LEU A 987 20.11 36.56 -7.88
C LEU A 987 20.80 35.19 -7.81
N ARG A 988 20.15 34.11 -8.23
CA ARG A 988 20.75 32.76 -8.25
C ARG A 988 22.02 32.71 -9.10
N GLU A 989 22.02 33.34 -10.28
CA GLU A 989 23.20 33.40 -11.15
C GLU A 989 24.35 34.20 -10.55
N ASP A 990 24.07 35.15 -9.65
CA ASP A 990 25.11 35.86 -8.92
C ASP A 990 25.72 35.02 -7.81
N LEU A 991 24.91 34.20 -7.13
CA LEU A 991 25.35 33.38 -6.02
C LEU A 991 26.14 32.14 -6.47
N ASP A 992 26.02 31.73 -7.73
CA ASP A 992 26.73 30.55 -8.26
C ASP A 992 28.25 30.61 -8.00
N SER A 993 28.90 31.78 -8.12
CA SER A 993 30.34 31.91 -7.83
C SER A 993 30.66 31.82 -6.33
N VAL A 994 29.83 32.44 -5.48
CA VAL A 994 29.96 32.39 -4.01
C VAL A 994 29.80 30.97 -3.48
N VAL A 995 28.77 30.27 -3.99
CA VAL A 995 28.41 28.91 -3.57
C VAL A 995 29.40 27.88 -4.10
N SER A 996 29.86 28.03 -5.34
CA SER A 996 30.87 27.14 -5.93
C SER A 996 32.21 27.25 -5.23
N ALA A 997 32.59 28.45 -4.78
CA ALA A 997 33.82 28.66 -4.02
C ALA A 997 33.70 28.12 -2.58
N ALA A 998 32.57 28.33 -1.91
CA ALA A 998 32.30 27.83 -0.55
C ALA A 998 32.22 26.29 -0.45
N THR A 999 32.00 25.60 -1.57
CA THR A 999 31.91 24.14 -1.64
C THR A 999 33.13 23.48 -2.28
N SER A 1000 34.18 24.26 -2.57
CA SER A 1000 35.47 23.73 -3.04
C SER A 1000 36.16 22.92 -1.93
N PRO A 1001 36.79 21.77 -2.25
CA PRO A 1001 37.41 20.93 -1.24
C PRO A 1001 38.67 21.60 -0.67
N GLN A 1002 38.69 21.83 0.65
CA GLN A 1002 39.91 22.24 1.35
C GLN A 1002 40.86 21.07 1.70
N ASP A 1003 40.50 19.81 1.44
CA ASP A 1003 41.41 18.69 1.68
C ASP A 1003 41.18 17.57 0.66
N GLY A 1004 42.27 16.92 0.23
CA GLY A 1004 42.39 15.95 -0.86
C GLY A 1004 41.65 14.61 -0.69
N ALA A 1005 40.46 14.59 -0.08
CA ALA A 1005 39.58 13.44 -0.03
C ALA A 1005 38.57 13.48 -1.18
N PHE A 1006 38.89 12.77 -2.28
CA PHE A 1006 37.89 12.38 -3.27
C PHE A 1006 36.77 11.59 -2.59
N ASN A 1007 35.57 12.17 -2.43
CA ASN A 1007 34.33 11.39 -2.50
C ASN A 1007 33.07 12.26 -2.58
N ASN A 1008 32.37 12.12 -3.71
CA ASN A 1008 31.02 12.59 -4.05
C ASN A 1008 30.85 14.04 -4.57
N GLN A 1009 31.18 14.26 -5.84
CA GLN A 1009 30.71 15.43 -6.62
C GLN A 1009 29.18 15.61 -6.60
N HIS A 1010 28.39 14.51 -6.55
CA HIS A 1010 26.95 14.62 -6.40
C HIS A 1010 26.54 15.19 -5.03
N LYS A 1011 27.23 14.80 -3.95
CA LYS A 1011 27.05 15.43 -2.64
C LYS A 1011 27.51 16.89 -2.67
N GLN A 1012 28.59 17.23 -3.37
CA GLN A 1012 29.04 18.61 -3.51
C GLN A 1012 28.04 19.47 -4.28
N LYS A 1013 27.48 19.00 -5.40
CA LYS A 1013 26.43 19.70 -6.15
C LYS A 1013 25.14 19.85 -5.32
N LEU A 1014 24.79 18.82 -4.54
CA LEU A 1014 23.68 18.90 -3.59
C LEU A 1014 23.97 19.90 -2.46
N LEU A 1015 25.18 19.89 -1.89
CA LEU A 1015 25.59 20.82 -0.85
C LEU A 1015 25.66 22.26 -1.37
N ALA A 1016 26.14 22.47 -2.60
CA ALA A 1016 26.13 23.75 -3.29
C ALA A 1016 24.69 24.23 -3.51
N ASN A 1017 23.81 23.39 -4.02
CA ASN A 1017 22.39 23.72 -4.19
C ASN A 1017 21.70 24.02 -2.84
N LEU A 1018 22.01 23.25 -1.79
CA LEU A 1018 21.49 23.49 -0.45
C LEU A 1018 22.01 24.81 0.13
N ALA A 1019 23.31 25.08 0.02
CA ALA A 1019 23.95 26.32 0.43
C ALA A 1019 23.37 27.54 -0.30
N GLY A 1020 23.21 27.45 -1.63
CA GLY A 1020 22.58 28.49 -2.45
C GLY A 1020 21.13 28.73 -2.04
N ASN A 1021 20.34 27.68 -1.84
CA ASN A 1021 18.96 27.82 -1.38
C ASN A 1021 18.86 28.41 0.04
N THR A 1022 19.78 28.05 0.95
CA THR A 1022 19.80 28.63 2.31
C THR A 1022 20.13 30.12 2.30
N LEU A 1023 21.04 30.56 1.42
CA LEU A 1023 21.37 31.98 1.26
C LEU A 1023 20.21 32.76 0.62
N LEU A 1024 19.57 32.20 -0.43
CA LEU A 1024 18.44 32.82 -1.11
C LEU A 1024 17.22 33.02 -0.20
N ASN A 1025 16.99 32.09 0.73
CA ASN A 1025 15.86 32.16 1.66
C ASN A 1025 16.09 33.13 2.83
N ASP A 1026 17.34 33.54 3.10
CA ASP A 1026 17.63 34.51 4.14
C ASP A 1026 17.42 35.95 3.64
N SER A 1027 16.23 36.49 3.95
CA SER A 1027 15.87 37.87 3.62
C SER A 1027 16.82 38.93 4.18
N ARG A 1028 17.49 38.69 5.32
CA ARG A 1028 18.42 39.67 5.91
C ARG A 1028 19.72 39.69 5.13
N TRP A 1029 20.24 38.52 4.82
CA TRP A 1029 21.48 38.36 4.08
C TRP A 1029 21.34 38.88 2.64
N THR A 1030 20.24 38.55 1.96
CA THR A 1030 19.94 39.06 0.61
C THR A 1030 19.75 40.57 0.57
N ASN A 1031 19.03 41.16 1.54
CA ASN A 1031 18.90 42.62 1.66
C ASN A 1031 20.26 43.29 1.90
N MET A 1032 21.13 42.66 2.70
CA MET A 1032 22.48 43.15 2.95
C MET A 1032 23.33 43.15 1.67
N LEU A 1033 23.31 42.04 0.93
CA LEU A 1033 23.99 41.91 -0.36
C LEU A 1033 23.55 42.99 -1.36
N GLU A 1034 22.24 43.26 -1.46
CA GLU A 1034 21.72 44.31 -2.34
C GLU A 1034 22.09 45.72 -1.87
N SER A 1035 22.07 45.98 -0.55
CA SER A 1035 22.51 47.27 0.02
C SER A 1035 23.99 47.54 -0.29
N ILE A 1036 24.81 46.50 -0.36
CA ILE A 1036 26.23 46.58 -0.72
C ILE A 1036 26.40 46.97 -2.19
N ARG A 1037 25.62 46.35 -3.07
CA ARG A 1037 25.66 46.61 -4.52
C ARG A 1037 25.18 48.02 -4.87
N GLN A 1038 24.22 48.54 -4.13
CA GLN A 1038 23.73 49.92 -4.29
C GLN A 1038 24.71 51.00 -3.80
N SER A 1039 25.78 50.62 -3.10
CA SER A 1039 26.80 51.52 -2.56
C SER A 1039 28.19 51.29 -3.21
N PRO A 1040 28.36 51.57 -4.52
CA PRO A 1040 29.57 51.20 -5.28
C PRO A 1040 30.87 51.85 -4.79
N LYS A 1041 30.79 52.94 -4.02
CA LYS A 1041 31.95 53.67 -3.47
C LYS A 1041 32.50 53.08 -2.16
N SER A 1042 31.88 52.03 -1.63
CA SER A 1042 32.25 51.43 -0.34
C SER A 1042 33.34 50.35 -0.48
N ASP A 1043 34.15 50.17 0.56
CA ASP A 1043 35.26 49.20 0.57
C ASP A 1043 34.74 47.75 0.55
N PRO A 1044 35.06 46.94 -0.48
CA PRO A 1044 34.58 45.56 -0.58
C PRO A 1044 35.05 44.65 0.57
N VAL A 1045 36.18 44.97 1.23
CA VAL A 1045 36.74 44.16 2.33
C VAL A 1045 35.84 44.19 3.58
N VAL A 1046 35.37 45.39 3.95
CA VAL A 1046 34.48 45.57 5.11
C VAL A 1046 33.17 44.82 4.90
N TRP A 1047 32.64 44.84 3.68
CA TRP A 1047 31.38 44.17 3.34
C TRP A 1047 31.50 42.67 3.21
N ALA A 1048 32.60 42.16 2.64
CA ALA A 1048 32.88 40.72 2.62
C ALA A 1048 32.88 40.16 4.04
N LYS A 1049 33.52 40.87 4.99
CA LYS A 1049 33.54 40.47 6.40
C LYS A 1049 32.13 40.41 6.99
N GLN A 1050 31.35 41.47 6.79
CA GLN A 1050 29.99 41.51 7.32
C GLN A 1050 29.05 40.47 6.68
N LEU A 1051 29.20 40.18 5.39
CA LEU A 1051 28.42 39.15 4.70
C LEU A 1051 28.77 37.74 5.18
N VAL A 1052 30.05 37.48 5.49
CA VAL A 1052 30.51 36.21 6.08
C VAL A 1052 30.01 36.07 7.52
N ASP A 1053 30.14 37.12 8.33
CA ASP A 1053 29.74 37.13 9.75
C ASP A 1053 28.23 36.92 9.94
N ASN A 1054 27.41 37.37 8.98
CA ASN A 1054 25.95 37.28 9.03
C ASN A 1054 25.37 36.20 8.10
N ALA A 1055 26.21 35.35 7.49
CA ALA A 1055 25.72 34.28 6.64
C ALA A 1055 25.08 33.15 7.48
N PRO A 1056 23.98 32.53 7.00
CA PRO A 1056 23.39 31.35 7.63
C PRO A 1056 24.26 30.09 7.49
N ILE A 1057 25.35 30.16 6.73
CA ILE A 1057 26.30 29.07 6.46
C ILE A 1057 27.74 29.57 6.60
N LYS A 1058 28.68 28.66 6.88
CA LYS A 1058 30.12 29.00 6.88
C LYS A 1058 30.56 29.32 5.46
N LEU A 1059 30.98 30.56 5.24
CA LEU A 1059 31.55 31.04 3.99
C LEU A 1059 33.03 31.35 4.17
N ASP A 1060 33.82 31.10 3.13
CA ASP A 1060 35.21 31.52 3.07
C ASP A 1060 35.31 33.01 2.72
N PHE A 1061 36.12 33.75 3.46
CA PHE A 1061 36.22 35.20 3.32
C PHE A 1061 36.82 35.62 1.96
N ASP A 1062 37.90 34.97 1.54
CA ASP A 1062 38.59 35.30 0.29
C ASP A 1062 37.71 35.02 -0.92
N SER A 1063 37.00 33.89 -0.89
CA SER A 1063 36.00 33.51 -1.88
C SER A 1063 34.85 34.52 -2.00
N VAL A 1064 34.29 34.99 -0.88
CA VAL A 1064 33.22 36.00 -0.86
C VAL A 1064 33.74 37.34 -1.36
N LEU A 1065 34.95 37.73 -0.98
CA LEU A 1065 35.58 38.97 -1.42
C LEU A 1065 35.80 38.99 -2.94
N ASP A 1066 36.29 37.89 -3.52
CA ASP A 1066 36.50 37.79 -4.96
C ASP A 1066 35.18 37.74 -5.74
N ALA A 1067 34.17 37.06 -5.23
CA ALA A 1067 32.83 37.09 -5.80
C ALA A 1067 32.25 38.51 -5.81
N ILE A 1068 32.40 39.29 -4.72
CA ILE A 1068 31.94 40.70 -4.67
C ILE A 1068 32.67 41.56 -5.72
N LYS A 1069 33.99 41.39 -5.88
CA LYS A 1069 34.75 42.10 -6.92
C LYS A 1069 34.26 41.74 -8.32
N GLU A 1070 34.00 40.45 -8.57
CA GLU A 1070 33.47 39.96 -9.84
C GLU A 1070 32.08 40.54 -10.11
N MET A 1071 31.20 40.53 -9.12
CA MET A 1071 29.86 41.12 -9.19
C MET A 1071 29.88 42.61 -9.55
N ARG A 1072 30.80 43.39 -8.96
CA ARG A 1072 30.96 44.81 -9.31
C ARG A 1072 31.43 45.03 -10.74
N LYS A 1073 32.29 44.15 -11.27
CA LYS A 1073 32.70 44.19 -12.69
C LYS A 1073 31.50 43.90 -13.60
N ILE A 1074 30.72 42.88 -13.28
CA ILE A 1074 29.50 42.51 -14.03
C ILE A 1074 28.49 43.67 -14.04
N ASP A 1075 28.29 44.34 -12.90
CA ASP A 1075 27.39 45.49 -12.81
C ASP A 1075 27.91 46.70 -13.59
N ALA A 1076 29.24 46.91 -13.66
CA ALA A 1076 29.83 47.96 -14.49
C ALA A 1076 29.58 47.70 -16.00
N ASP A 1077 29.64 46.45 -16.42
CA ASP A 1077 29.39 46.02 -17.80
C ASP A 1077 27.89 46.03 -18.17
N SER A 1078 26.99 46.27 -17.22
CA SER A 1078 25.53 46.21 -17.40
C SER A 1078 24.96 47.23 -18.39
N GLN A 1079 25.72 48.27 -18.72
CA GLN A 1079 25.32 49.34 -19.64
C GLN A 1079 25.78 49.09 -21.09
N LEU A 1080 26.62 48.08 -21.34
CA LEU A 1080 27.07 47.71 -22.68
C LEU A 1080 25.97 46.92 -23.40
N ASP A 1081 25.50 47.42 -24.53
CA ASP A 1081 24.59 46.67 -25.41
C ASP A 1081 25.39 45.64 -26.23
N THR A 1082 25.60 44.45 -25.68
CA THR A 1082 26.16 43.31 -26.42
C THR A 1082 25.08 42.25 -26.65
N LEU A 1083 24.97 41.77 -27.89
CA LEU A 1083 24.19 40.57 -28.24
C LEU A 1083 25.04 39.29 -28.14
N ASP A 1084 26.17 39.37 -27.45
CA ASP A 1084 27.07 38.25 -27.24
C ASP A 1084 26.46 37.30 -26.19
N GLU A 1085 26.36 36.02 -26.50
CA GLU A 1085 25.92 34.97 -25.55
C GLU A 1085 26.95 34.73 -24.44
N ARG A 1086 28.18 35.25 -24.58
CA ARG A 1086 29.17 35.31 -23.49
C ARG A 1086 28.85 36.41 -22.47
N SER A 1087 27.88 37.28 -22.75
CA SER A 1087 27.42 38.30 -21.80
C SER A 1087 26.89 37.64 -20.54
N LYS A 1088 27.25 38.18 -19.38
CA LYS A 1088 26.70 37.74 -18.10
C LYS A 1088 25.27 38.25 -17.87
N TRP A 1089 24.81 39.24 -18.64
CA TRP A 1089 23.43 39.73 -18.55
C TRP A 1089 22.51 38.98 -19.51
N ARG A 1090 21.28 38.72 -19.09
CA ARG A 1090 20.22 38.20 -19.95
C ARG A 1090 19.44 39.36 -20.55
N THR A 1091 18.90 39.16 -21.75
CA THR A 1091 18.01 40.13 -22.39
C THR A 1091 16.74 39.43 -22.83
N VAL A 1092 15.58 40.01 -22.53
CA VAL A 1092 14.32 39.64 -23.18
C VAL A 1092 13.84 40.79 -24.06
N THR A 1093 13.47 40.47 -25.30
CA THR A 1093 12.87 41.40 -26.25
C THR A 1093 11.45 40.97 -26.56
N MET A 1094 10.50 41.89 -26.42
CA MET A 1094 9.08 41.64 -26.64
C MET A 1094 8.46 42.72 -27.53
N PRO A 1095 7.49 42.36 -28.39
CA PRO A 1095 6.75 43.36 -29.16
C PRO A 1095 5.92 44.22 -28.20
N PHE A 1096 5.90 45.52 -28.46
CA PHE A 1096 5.12 46.51 -27.74
C PHE A 1096 4.26 47.27 -28.75
N ASP A 1097 2.99 46.91 -28.84
CA ASP A 1097 2.03 47.61 -29.69
C ASP A 1097 1.65 48.92 -29.01
N VAL A 1098 1.88 50.05 -29.69
CA VAL A 1098 1.52 51.36 -29.15
C VAL A 1098 -0.01 51.47 -29.14
N PRO A 1099 -0.64 51.66 -27.98
CA PRO A 1099 -2.10 51.71 -27.89
C PRO A 1099 -2.65 52.93 -28.65
N LEU A 1100 -3.81 52.73 -29.25
CA LEU A 1100 -4.58 53.78 -29.92
C LEU A 1100 -5.77 54.19 -29.04
N MET A 1101 -6.19 55.44 -29.16
CA MET A 1101 -7.31 56.01 -28.41
C MET A 1101 -8.12 56.93 -29.33
N ASN A 1102 -9.41 56.65 -29.48
CA ASN A 1102 -10.26 57.43 -30.40
C ASN A 1102 -10.45 58.86 -29.91
N ILE A 1103 -10.70 59.06 -28.61
CA ILE A 1103 -11.00 60.37 -28.01
C ILE A 1103 -10.17 60.58 -26.73
N VAL A 1104 -9.36 61.63 -26.70
CA VAL A 1104 -8.67 62.09 -25.48
C VAL A 1104 -9.23 63.43 -25.06
N ASN A 1105 -9.94 63.46 -23.93
CA ASN A 1105 -10.50 64.68 -23.36
C ASN A 1105 -9.54 65.29 -22.35
N ARG A 1106 -9.23 66.57 -22.51
CA ARG A 1106 -8.53 67.39 -21.53
C ARG A 1106 -9.52 68.28 -20.81
N VAL A 1107 -9.67 68.06 -19.51
CA VAL A 1107 -10.42 68.95 -18.61
C VAL A 1107 -9.47 69.98 -18.00
N LYS A 1108 -9.93 71.22 -17.92
CA LYS A 1108 -9.28 72.27 -17.13
C LYS A 1108 -10.32 73.04 -16.32
N ILE A 1109 -10.13 73.14 -15.01
CA ILE A 1109 -10.96 73.95 -14.12
C ILE A 1109 -10.21 75.25 -13.80
N THR A 1110 -10.78 76.39 -14.18
CA THR A 1110 -10.17 77.71 -13.98
C THR A 1110 -11.03 78.52 -13.02
N PRO A 1111 -10.59 78.75 -11.76
CA PRO A 1111 -11.29 79.61 -10.83
C PRO A 1111 -11.31 81.07 -11.31
N GLN A 1112 -12.48 81.70 -11.25
CA GLN A 1112 -12.67 83.11 -11.60
C GLN A 1112 -12.34 83.98 -10.39
N LEU A 1113 -11.05 84.07 -10.05
CA LEU A 1113 -10.56 84.86 -8.93
C LEU A 1113 -9.46 85.82 -9.37
N VAL A 1114 -9.40 86.97 -8.71
CA VAL A 1114 -8.23 87.86 -8.77
C VAL A 1114 -7.07 87.16 -8.02
N PRO A 1115 -5.83 87.19 -8.53
CA PRO A 1115 -4.67 86.61 -7.85
C PRO A 1115 -4.55 87.10 -6.39
N ASN A 1116 -4.14 86.21 -5.48
CA ASN A 1116 -4.02 86.43 -4.02
C ASN A 1116 -5.32 86.63 -3.22
N THR A 1117 -6.48 86.35 -3.81
CA THR A 1117 -7.75 86.35 -3.04
C THR A 1117 -7.79 85.17 -2.06
N LEU A 1118 -8.05 85.46 -0.78
CA LEU A 1118 -8.25 84.43 0.26
C LEU A 1118 -9.65 83.83 0.15
N ILE A 1119 -9.75 82.50 0.22
CA ILE A 1119 -11.01 81.75 0.12
C ILE A 1119 -11.35 81.19 1.49
N TYR A 1120 -12.57 81.41 1.97
CA TYR A 1120 -13.04 80.92 3.27
C TYR A 1120 -14.06 79.78 3.13
N ALA A 1121 -14.14 78.91 4.14
CA ALA A 1121 -15.16 77.86 4.18
C ALA A 1121 -16.58 78.47 4.08
N GLY A 1122 -17.41 77.91 3.19
CA GLY A 1122 -18.75 78.39 2.87
C GLY A 1122 -18.84 79.56 1.88
N GLN A 1123 -17.72 80.09 1.37
CA GLN A 1123 -17.70 81.12 0.33
C GLN A 1123 -17.85 80.48 -1.07
N PRO A 1124 -18.84 80.86 -1.89
CA PRO A 1124 -18.99 80.33 -3.24
C PRO A 1124 -17.82 80.77 -4.13
N LEU A 1125 -17.30 79.81 -4.91
CA LEU A 1125 -16.23 80.00 -5.86
C LEU A 1125 -16.72 79.70 -7.28
N GLU A 1126 -16.79 80.72 -8.13
CA GLU A 1126 -17.11 80.54 -9.54
C GLU A 1126 -15.92 79.94 -10.29
N VAL A 1127 -16.18 78.89 -11.07
CA VAL A 1127 -15.17 78.21 -11.89
C VAL A 1127 -15.69 78.01 -13.31
N ILE A 1128 -14.79 78.17 -14.29
CA ILE A 1128 -15.04 77.80 -15.68
C ILE A 1128 -14.36 76.46 -15.94
N VAL A 1129 -15.13 75.48 -16.38
CA VAL A 1129 -14.63 74.17 -16.80
C VAL A 1129 -14.58 74.13 -18.32
N THR A 1130 -13.42 73.82 -18.88
CA THR A 1130 -13.23 73.59 -20.31
C THR A 1130 -12.89 72.13 -20.57
N ILE A 1131 -13.62 71.48 -21.48
CA ILE A 1131 -13.37 70.11 -21.95
C ILE A 1131 -12.92 70.22 -23.41
N GLU A 1132 -11.65 69.94 -23.68
CA GLU A 1132 -11.04 69.93 -25.01
C GLU A 1132 -10.91 68.48 -25.51
N ALA A 1133 -11.53 68.13 -26.63
CA ALA A 1133 -11.46 66.79 -27.22
C ALA A 1133 -10.38 66.74 -28.31
N SER A 1134 -9.55 65.69 -28.33
CA SER A 1134 -8.56 65.45 -29.38
C SER A 1134 -8.59 64.02 -29.88
N PHE A 1135 -8.52 63.85 -31.20
CA PHE A 1135 -8.54 62.54 -31.88
C PHE A 1135 -7.16 62.15 -32.42
N HIS A 1136 -6.09 62.76 -31.90
CA HIS A 1136 -4.72 62.56 -32.39
C HIS A 1136 -4.28 61.09 -32.38
N TRP A 1137 -4.76 60.27 -31.43
CA TRP A 1137 -4.37 58.88 -31.23
C TRP A 1137 -5.33 57.86 -31.89
N SER A 1138 -6.27 58.30 -32.73
CA SER A 1138 -7.32 57.43 -33.26
C SER A 1138 -6.84 56.46 -34.36
N GLY A 1139 -5.65 56.67 -34.92
CA GLY A 1139 -5.04 55.78 -35.91
C GLY A 1139 -5.44 56.03 -37.37
N SER A 1140 -6.48 56.84 -37.64
CA SER A 1140 -7.02 57.11 -38.97
C SER A 1140 -7.23 58.60 -39.23
N GLU A 1141 -6.90 59.08 -40.44
CA GLU A 1141 -7.20 60.46 -40.85
C GLU A 1141 -8.70 60.70 -41.04
N LYS A 1142 -9.47 59.65 -41.40
CA LYS A 1142 -10.93 59.74 -41.60
C LYS A 1142 -11.69 60.07 -40.32
N ASP A 1143 -11.11 59.80 -39.15
CA ASP A 1143 -11.74 60.11 -37.87
C ASP A 1143 -11.70 61.61 -37.53
N SER A 1144 -10.90 62.42 -38.25
CA SER A 1144 -10.86 63.88 -38.02
C SER A 1144 -12.20 64.58 -38.31
N GLU A 1145 -13.02 64.00 -39.19
CA GLU A 1145 -14.35 64.50 -39.55
C GLU A 1145 -15.48 63.87 -38.70
N ALA A 1146 -15.15 62.87 -37.87
CA ALA A 1146 -16.12 62.20 -37.01
C ALA A 1146 -16.65 63.15 -35.93
N LYS A 1147 -17.92 62.97 -35.56
CA LYS A 1147 -18.57 63.68 -34.44
C LYS A 1147 -19.09 62.64 -33.48
N TYR A 1148 -18.73 62.77 -32.21
CA TYR A 1148 -19.19 61.87 -31.15
C TYR A 1148 -20.03 62.65 -30.13
N THR A 1149 -21.20 62.14 -29.80
CA THR A 1149 -21.98 62.65 -28.67
C THR A 1149 -21.34 62.14 -27.37
N MET A 1150 -21.07 63.07 -26.46
CA MET A 1150 -20.35 62.83 -25.22
C MET A 1150 -21.17 63.33 -24.04
N HIS A 1151 -21.12 62.59 -22.94
CA HIS A 1151 -21.68 62.96 -21.65
C HIS A 1151 -20.55 63.32 -20.70
N TYR A 1152 -20.66 64.46 -20.01
CA TYR A 1152 -19.78 64.76 -18.88
C TYR A 1152 -20.50 64.51 -17.56
N ASP A 1153 -19.76 64.03 -16.57
CA ASP A 1153 -20.20 63.90 -15.18
C ASP A 1153 -19.18 64.54 -14.25
N VAL A 1154 -19.64 65.45 -13.41
CA VAL A 1154 -18.86 66.11 -12.37
C VAL A 1154 -19.00 65.28 -11.09
N GLN A 1155 -17.97 64.53 -10.74
CA GLN A 1155 -18.00 63.61 -9.61
C GLN A 1155 -18.10 64.40 -8.30
N SER A 1156 -19.24 64.30 -7.63
CA SER A 1156 -19.49 64.92 -6.33
C SER A 1156 -19.46 63.88 -5.22
N ASP A 1157 -18.27 63.56 -4.70
CA ASP A 1157 -18.13 62.74 -3.49
C ASP A 1157 -18.35 63.59 -2.24
N MET A 1158 -19.09 63.06 -1.26
CA MET A 1158 -19.30 63.74 0.03
C MET A 1158 -17.96 64.00 0.76
N ASP A 1159 -16.95 63.16 0.52
CA ASP A 1159 -15.60 63.28 1.09
C ASP A 1159 -14.70 64.32 0.39
N SER A 1160 -15.08 64.79 -0.81
CA SER A 1160 -14.32 65.80 -1.57
C SER A 1160 -14.26 67.16 -0.86
N GLY A 1161 -15.23 67.43 0.03
CA GLY A 1161 -15.35 68.69 0.75
C GLY A 1161 -15.93 69.83 -0.08
N TRP A 1162 -16.45 69.55 -1.28
CA TRP A 1162 -17.09 70.53 -2.15
C TRP A 1162 -18.60 70.27 -2.29
N LEU A 1163 -19.40 71.32 -2.15
CA LEU A 1163 -20.77 71.36 -2.62
C LEU A 1163 -20.80 72.03 -3.98
N ILE A 1164 -21.25 71.31 -5.01
CA ILE A 1164 -21.20 71.76 -6.40
C ILE A 1164 -22.59 72.24 -6.83
N ASN A 1165 -22.68 73.48 -7.30
CA ASN A 1165 -23.88 74.08 -7.89
C ASN A 1165 -23.65 74.40 -9.37
N GLY A 1166 -24.60 74.04 -10.23
CA GLY A 1166 -24.47 74.09 -11.70
C GLY A 1166 -24.86 72.76 -12.37
N PRO A 1167 -24.76 72.66 -13.71
CA PRO A 1167 -25.05 71.42 -14.44
C PRO A 1167 -23.97 70.37 -14.11
N LYS A 1168 -24.30 69.43 -13.22
CA LYS A 1168 -23.38 68.34 -12.83
C LYS A 1168 -23.21 67.29 -13.93
N ARG A 1169 -24.22 67.16 -14.80
CA ARG A 1169 -24.25 66.27 -15.95
C ARG A 1169 -24.79 67.00 -17.16
N GLY A 1170 -24.31 66.66 -18.34
CA GLY A 1170 -24.81 67.21 -19.60
C GLY A 1170 -24.14 66.58 -20.80
N GLU A 1171 -24.65 66.96 -21.98
CA GLU A 1171 -24.23 66.45 -23.28
C GLU A 1171 -23.47 67.51 -24.08
N TYR A 1172 -22.48 67.07 -24.85
CA TYR A 1172 -21.78 67.90 -25.83
C TYR A 1172 -21.32 67.05 -27.02
N ILE A 1173 -21.05 67.70 -28.15
CA ILE A 1173 -20.53 67.03 -29.36
C ILE A 1173 -19.03 67.25 -29.43
N ALA A 1174 -18.26 66.16 -29.37
CA ALA A 1174 -16.81 66.16 -29.56
C ALA A 1174 -16.45 66.08 -31.06
N GLN A 1175 -15.51 66.93 -31.47
CA GLN A 1175 -14.83 66.95 -32.77
C GLN A 1175 -13.33 67.14 -32.49
N ASP A 1176 -12.44 66.79 -33.42
CA ASP A 1176 -11.00 66.96 -33.20
C ASP A 1176 -10.67 68.45 -32.92
N LYS A 1177 -10.06 68.71 -31.76
CA LYS A 1177 -9.72 70.04 -31.23
C LYS A 1177 -10.93 70.91 -30.85
N SER A 1178 -12.12 70.33 -30.67
CA SER A 1178 -13.27 71.08 -30.15
C SER A 1178 -13.13 71.37 -28.65
N VAL A 1179 -13.65 72.52 -28.22
CA VAL A 1179 -13.66 72.95 -26.82
C VAL A 1179 -15.09 73.21 -26.37
N TYR A 1180 -15.55 72.46 -25.38
CA TYR A 1180 -16.81 72.69 -24.68
C TYR A 1180 -16.54 73.41 -23.36
N THR A 1181 -17.37 74.40 -23.01
CA THR A 1181 -17.20 75.21 -21.80
C THR A 1181 -18.48 75.25 -21.00
N LEU A 1182 -18.37 75.10 -19.68
CA LEU A 1182 -19.49 75.22 -18.75
C LEU A 1182 -19.05 75.92 -17.45
N ASN A 1183 -20.01 76.58 -16.79
CA ASN A 1183 -19.76 77.34 -15.56
C ASN A 1183 -20.32 76.57 -14.35
N LEU A 1184 -19.50 76.40 -13.31
CA LEU A 1184 -19.90 75.80 -12.03
C LEU A 1184 -19.60 76.76 -10.88
N THR A 1185 -20.32 76.60 -9.78
CA THR A 1185 -20.02 77.23 -8.50
C THR A 1185 -19.63 76.14 -7.50
N LEU A 1186 -18.41 76.22 -6.97
CA LEU A 1186 -17.89 75.31 -5.95
C LEU A 1186 -18.00 75.95 -4.57
N LEU A 1187 -18.61 75.26 -3.61
CA LEU A 1187 -18.71 75.71 -2.22
C LEU A 1187 -17.86 74.81 -1.33
N PRO A 1188 -16.82 75.33 -0.67
CA PRO A 1188 -16.00 74.54 0.23
C PRO A 1188 -16.73 74.32 1.57
N LEU A 1189 -16.98 73.06 1.93
CA LEU A 1189 -17.68 72.67 3.15
C LEU A 1189 -16.76 72.58 4.37
N ARG A 1190 -15.44 72.49 4.16
CA ARG A 1190 -14.42 72.44 5.22
C ARG A 1190 -13.23 73.34 4.89
N HIS A 1191 -12.54 73.79 5.93
CA HIS A 1191 -11.25 74.49 5.78
C HIS A 1191 -10.11 73.48 5.63
N GLY A 1192 -8.99 73.92 5.04
CA GLY A 1192 -7.83 73.09 4.72
C GLY A 1192 -7.52 73.09 3.23
N VAL A 1193 -6.63 72.19 2.80
CA VAL A 1193 -6.19 72.06 1.41
C VAL A 1193 -7.09 71.06 0.70
N LEU A 1194 -7.94 71.52 -0.24
CA LEU A 1194 -8.84 70.66 -1.02
C LEU A 1194 -8.35 70.52 -2.47
N SER A 1195 -8.44 69.31 -3.01
CA SER A 1195 -8.25 69.05 -4.44
C SER A 1195 -9.47 69.51 -5.23
N LEU A 1196 -9.28 69.91 -6.48
CA LEU A 1196 -10.38 70.23 -7.39
C LEU A 1196 -11.27 68.99 -7.67
N PRO A 1197 -12.57 69.17 -7.95
CA PRO A 1197 -13.47 68.05 -8.26
C PRO A 1197 -13.05 67.39 -9.59
N ALA A 1198 -13.14 66.06 -9.63
CA ALA A 1198 -12.85 65.28 -10.84
C ALA A 1198 -14.04 65.35 -11.81
N ILE A 1199 -13.74 65.49 -13.10
CA ILE A 1199 -14.74 65.52 -14.16
C ILE A 1199 -14.37 64.46 -15.19
N SER A 1200 -15.30 63.55 -15.45
CA SER A 1200 -15.17 62.51 -16.46
C SER A 1200 -16.04 62.85 -17.66
N ALA A 1201 -15.53 62.62 -18.87
CA ALA A 1201 -16.31 62.69 -20.10
C ALA A 1201 -16.24 61.34 -20.82
N GLU A 1202 -17.40 60.82 -21.20
CA GLU A 1202 -17.56 59.50 -21.81
C GLU A 1202 -18.46 59.59 -23.05
N PRO A 1203 -18.21 58.77 -24.08
CA PRO A 1203 -19.09 58.72 -25.26
C PRO A 1203 -20.39 58.01 -24.94
N GLU A 1204 -21.47 58.44 -25.61
CA GLU A 1204 -22.80 57.81 -25.53
C GLU A 1204 -22.78 56.39 -26.13
N ASP A 1205 -23.55 55.48 -25.53
CA ASP A 1205 -23.74 54.11 -26.04
C ASP A 1205 -24.75 54.13 -27.20
N ASP A 1206 -24.28 54.49 -28.40
CA ASP A 1206 -25.12 54.56 -29.59
C ASP A 1206 -25.36 53.15 -30.19
N SER A 1207 -26.62 52.80 -30.48
CA SER A 1207 -27.03 51.43 -30.87
C SER A 1207 -26.55 50.94 -32.25
N SER A 1208 -25.86 51.80 -33.02
CA SER A 1208 -25.47 51.55 -34.41
C SER A 1208 -23.96 51.32 -34.65
N GLY A 1209 -23.11 51.21 -33.63
CA GLY A 1209 -21.67 50.94 -33.80
C GLY A 1209 -20.91 50.59 -32.52
N PRO A 1210 -19.65 50.12 -32.63
CA PRO A 1210 -18.81 49.88 -31.46
C PRO A 1210 -18.45 51.21 -30.77
N ARG A 1211 -18.66 51.27 -29.45
CA ARG A 1211 -18.35 52.45 -28.62
C ARG A 1211 -16.89 52.90 -28.82
N PRO A 1212 -16.62 54.19 -29.11
CA PRO A 1212 -15.26 54.66 -29.30
C PRO A 1212 -14.49 54.63 -27.98
N SER A 1213 -13.20 54.29 -28.04
CA SER A 1213 -12.33 54.33 -26.86
C SER A 1213 -12.10 55.79 -26.41
N CYS A 1214 -12.21 56.05 -25.11
CA CYS A 1214 -12.09 57.40 -24.57
C CYS A 1214 -11.29 57.43 -23.27
N GLU A 1215 -10.38 58.41 -23.13
CA GLU A 1215 -9.74 58.77 -21.86
C GLU A 1215 -9.98 60.24 -21.52
N THR A 1216 -10.35 60.53 -20.28
CA THR A 1216 -10.45 61.90 -19.76
C THR A 1216 -9.36 62.16 -18.73
N TRP A 1217 -8.65 63.28 -18.86
CA TRP A 1217 -7.66 63.71 -17.88
C TRP A 1217 -7.80 65.19 -17.53
N GLN A 1218 -7.55 65.51 -16.26
CA GLN A 1218 -7.62 66.87 -15.77
C GLN A 1218 -6.22 67.48 -15.69
N SER A 1219 -5.99 68.55 -16.43
CA SER A 1219 -4.65 69.17 -16.55
C SER A 1219 -4.17 69.90 -15.31
N ASP A 1220 -5.12 70.30 -14.48
CA ASP A 1220 -4.99 70.96 -13.18
C ASP A 1220 -5.30 70.00 -12.02
N GLY A 1221 -5.43 68.69 -12.25
CA GLY A 1221 -5.85 67.73 -11.21
C GLY A 1221 -4.89 67.61 -10.01
N ALA A 1222 -3.63 68.04 -10.16
CA ALA A 1222 -2.66 68.13 -9.06
C ALA A 1222 -2.73 69.46 -8.28
N GLN A 1223 -3.44 70.47 -8.80
CA GLN A 1223 -3.62 71.75 -8.13
C GLN A 1223 -4.56 71.56 -6.94
N LYS A 1224 -4.21 72.21 -5.83
CA LYS A 1224 -5.01 72.22 -4.61
C LYS A 1224 -5.30 73.64 -4.20
N ILE A 1225 -6.52 73.87 -3.72
CA ILE A 1225 -6.96 75.17 -3.23
C ILE A 1225 -6.90 75.15 -1.70
N THR A 1226 -6.26 76.16 -1.11
CA THR A 1226 -6.22 76.33 0.34
C THR A 1226 -7.41 77.16 0.80
N ILE A 1227 -8.26 76.59 1.65
CA ILE A 1227 -9.44 77.24 2.21
C ILE A 1227 -9.20 77.55 3.67
N LEU A 1228 -9.42 78.80 4.05
CA LEU A 1228 -9.22 79.30 5.40
C LEU A 1228 -10.46 79.09 6.28
N PRO A 1229 -10.28 78.89 7.60
CA PRO A 1229 -11.38 78.86 8.56
C PRO A 1229 -12.03 80.24 8.66
N ARG A 1230 -13.31 80.24 9.01
CA ARG A 1230 -14.14 81.44 8.97
C ARG A 1230 -14.55 81.89 10.38
N ASN A 1231 -14.30 83.16 10.72
CA ASN A 1231 -14.56 83.70 12.06
C ASN A 1231 -15.87 84.51 12.19
N SER A 1232 -16.60 84.79 11.09
CA SER A 1232 -17.83 85.61 11.10
C SER A 1232 -18.90 85.07 10.14
N ARG A 1233 -20.19 85.32 10.44
CA ARG A 1233 -21.33 84.96 9.58
C ARG A 1233 -21.49 85.97 8.44
N SER A 1234 -21.56 85.50 7.19
CA SER A 1234 -22.13 86.27 6.07
C SER A 1234 -23.01 85.37 5.23
N THR A 1235 -24.00 86.00 4.62
CA THR A 1235 -24.90 85.37 3.68
C THR A 1235 -24.39 85.60 2.27
N TYR A 1236 -24.30 84.54 1.48
CA TYR A 1236 -24.02 84.62 0.04
C TYR A 1236 -25.27 84.19 -0.72
N THR A 1237 -25.65 84.95 -1.73
CA THR A 1237 -26.75 84.59 -2.62
C THR A 1237 -26.17 83.89 -3.83
N ILE A 1238 -26.59 82.65 -4.07
CA ILE A 1238 -26.17 81.88 -5.24
C ILE A 1238 -27.38 81.81 -6.17
N ALA A 1239 -27.20 82.19 -7.42
CA ALA A 1239 -28.23 81.98 -8.44
C ALA A 1239 -28.39 80.48 -8.69
N MET A 1240 -29.60 79.96 -8.48
CA MET A 1240 -29.94 78.59 -8.87
C MET A 1240 -30.21 78.59 -10.38
N PRO A 1241 -29.51 77.76 -11.19
CA PRO A 1241 -29.86 77.63 -12.59
C PRO A 1241 -31.28 77.08 -12.71
N ILE A 1242 -32.13 77.75 -13.48
CA ILE A 1242 -33.48 77.28 -13.80
C ILE A 1242 -33.32 75.96 -14.56
N PRO A 1243 -33.96 74.85 -14.15
CA PRO A 1243 -33.91 73.61 -14.92
C PRO A 1243 -34.50 73.88 -16.31
N VAL A 1244 -33.68 73.72 -17.34
CA VAL A 1244 -34.17 73.63 -18.72
C VAL A 1244 -34.91 72.29 -18.78
N MET A 1245 -36.23 72.34 -18.99
CA MET A 1245 -37.07 71.16 -19.24
C MET A 1245 -36.71 70.51 -20.57
#